data_AF-A0A5D2KUI7-F1
#
_entry.id   AF-A0A5D2KUI7-F1
#
_cell.length_a   1.000
_cell.length_b   1.000
_cell.length_c   1.000
_cell.angle_alpha   90.00
_cell.angle_beta   90.00
_cell.angle_gamma   90.00
#
_symmetry.space_group_name_H-M   'P 1'
#
loop_
_entity.id
_entity.type
_entity.pdbx_description
1 polymer ?
#
loop_
_entity_poly.entity_id
_entity_poly.type
_entity_poly.pdbx_seq_one_letter_code
_entity_poly.pdbx_strand_id
1 'polypeptide(L)'
;MLRLPSHNQRFHLLLRNLSSFASKTTIFMTSKHFLPSPLLPQTLSPKHFSTPSKRLLPSLSSKPIPQNHSFSLRTNGFYSLPSPSDSSPSPAYSQDLEDQPSDTRSLQILNHKLKQLGIDITKSVAGRENRLMCPSCNGGESGELSLSLFISLDGYSASWLCFRAKCGWKGYTKAAADGKPSIENLGQVNKFKVKRQITVESLELEPLCNQLTAYFAERMISSKTLKRNAIMQKRSGDEIAIAFTYWRKGELVNCKYRDIAKRFWQEKDTEKILYGLDDIADASDIIIVEGEMDKLAMEEAGFCNCVSVPDGAPPSVSEKEVPAEEQDTKYQYLWNCKEYFKKASRIILATDGDLPGQALAEELARRLGRERCWRVKWPKKNDLGHFKDANEVLMYLGPSVLKDIIDNAELYPISGLFNFSSFFDEIDQYYHRTLGYEFGVSTGWRALDNLYNVVPGELTIVTGVPNSGKSEWIDALLCNLNEGVGWKFALCSMENKVRDHARKLLEKSIKKPFFGVGYGSNVERMSVEELEKGKKWLNDTFQLIRCENDSLPSIQWVLELARAAVLRHGVQGLVIDPYNELDHQRPVSQTETEYVSQMLTKIKRFAQHHSCHVWFVAHPRQLHHWIGAPPNLYDISGSAHFINKCDNGIVIHRNRDPEAGPVDLVQVCVRKVRNKVVGNIGDAFLSYDRVTGVYNDIDESQKK
;
A
#
# COMPACT_ATOMS: atom_id res chain seq x y z
N MET A 1 48.13 -43.79 38.39
CA MET A 1 46.97 -42.99 37.94
C MET A 1 47.49 -41.67 37.37
N LEU A 2 47.78 -41.63 36.07
CA LEU A 2 48.43 -40.51 35.37
C LEU A 2 48.17 -40.59 33.85
N ARG A 3 47.99 -39.42 33.23
CA ARG A 3 48.34 -38.97 31.84
C ARG A 3 47.50 -39.40 30.60
N LEU A 4 47.04 -38.35 29.86
CA LEU A 4 47.19 -37.96 28.41
C LEU A 4 47.62 -39.02 27.36
N PRO A 5 47.44 -38.88 26.01
CA PRO A 5 47.37 -37.66 25.12
C PRO A 5 46.33 -37.78 23.94
N SER A 6 46.15 -36.92 22.89
CA SER A 6 47.08 -36.56 21.78
C SER A 6 46.50 -35.62 20.68
N HIS A 7 47.33 -34.69 20.16
CA HIS A 7 47.71 -34.31 18.75
C HIS A 7 46.67 -34.24 17.58
N ASN A 8 46.79 -33.45 16.48
CA ASN A 8 47.82 -32.56 15.89
C ASN A 8 47.29 -31.72 14.67
N GLN A 9 47.97 -30.58 14.39
CA GLN A 9 48.39 -29.96 13.08
C GLN A 9 47.35 -29.50 12.01
N ARG A 10 47.28 -28.20 11.66
CA ARG A 10 48.08 -27.35 10.70
C ARG A 10 47.80 -27.60 9.20
N PHE A 11 47.32 -26.59 8.47
CA PHE A 11 47.86 -26.17 7.15
C PHE A 11 47.46 -24.72 6.78
N HIS A 12 48.47 -23.92 6.45
CA HIS A 12 48.41 -22.58 5.84
C HIS A 12 48.57 -22.71 4.31
N LEU A 13 47.89 -21.87 3.53
CA LEU A 13 48.20 -21.52 2.13
C LEU A 13 48.06 -19.99 2.03
N LEU A 14 49.16 -19.22 2.02
CA LEU A 14 49.95 -18.76 0.87
C LEU A 14 49.13 -18.07 -0.23
N LEU A 15 49.26 -16.73 -0.31
CA LEU A 15 49.74 -16.03 -1.51
C LEU A 15 50.21 -14.62 -1.14
N ARG A 16 51.46 -14.32 -1.52
CA ARG A 16 52.20 -13.09 -1.29
C ARG A 16 52.68 -12.57 -2.66
N ASN A 17 52.85 -11.26 -2.74
CA ASN A 17 53.69 -10.46 -3.64
C ASN A 17 53.09 -9.92 -4.94
N LEU A 18 53.05 -8.58 -5.04
CA LEU A 18 54.01 -7.71 -5.75
C LEU A 18 53.69 -6.25 -5.32
N SER A 19 54.50 -5.53 -4.53
CA SER A 19 55.62 -4.64 -4.90
C SER A 19 55.39 -3.88 -6.23
N SER A 20 55.66 -2.59 -6.41
CA SER A 20 56.27 -1.49 -5.68
C SER A 20 56.41 -0.37 -6.73
N PHE A 21 56.23 0.91 -6.40
CA PHE A 21 57.06 1.98 -7.00
C PHE A 21 56.98 3.24 -6.12
N ALA A 22 58.11 3.57 -5.50
CA ALA A 22 58.47 4.91 -5.05
C ALA A 22 58.88 5.75 -6.29
N SER A 23 59.02 7.08 -6.33
CA SER A 23 59.66 7.97 -5.36
C SER A 23 59.79 9.39 -5.99
N LYS A 24 60.13 10.38 -5.14
CA LYS A 24 60.85 11.68 -5.37
C LYS A 24 60.04 13.00 -5.44
N THR A 25 60.14 13.89 -4.42
CA THR A 25 61.08 15.05 -4.16
C THR A 25 60.69 16.31 -5.00
N THR A 26 60.53 17.57 -4.53
CA THR A 26 61.51 18.49 -3.90
C THR A 26 60.89 19.90 -3.60
N ILE A 27 61.07 20.41 -2.36
CA ILE A 27 61.52 21.72 -1.79
C ILE A 27 61.37 23.10 -2.51
N PHE A 28 61.16 24.16 -1.67
CA PHE A 28 61.46 25.63 -1.71
C PHE A 28 60.25 26.58 -1.92
N MET A 29 59.78 27.45 -1.01
CA MET A 29 60.28 28.60 -0.18
C MET A 29 60.27 30.00 -0.85
N THR A 30 59.59 30.96 -0.17
CA THR A 30 59.76 32.44 -0.16
C THR A 30 59.37 33.24 -1.42
N SER A 31 59.02 34.54 -1.45
CA SER A 31 58.55 35.61 -0.53
C SER A 31 58.42 36.92 -1.35
N LYS A 32 57.81 37.98 -0.77
CA LYS A 32 57.84 39.43 -1.14
C LYS A 32 56.75 39.92 -2.13
N HIS A 33 55.75 40.68 -1.67
CA HIS A 33 55.72 42.14 -1.35
C HIS A 33 55.86 43.05 -2.57
N PHE A 34 54.82 43.84 -2.88
CA PHE A 34 54.86 45.30 -3.16
C PHE A 34 53.43 45.88 -3.26
N LEU A 35 53.10 46.79 -2.34
CA LEU A 35 52.13 47.91 -2.47
C LEU A 35 52.89 49.13 -3.09
N PRO A 36 52.32 50.33 -3.36
CA PRO A 36 50.93 50.84 -3.23
C PRO A 36 50.39 51.69 -4.43
N SER A 37 49.07 51.93 -4.44
CA SER A 37 48.26 53.18 -4.63
C SER A 37 48.72 54.36 -5.54
N PRO A 38 47.92 55.43 -5.77
CA PRO A 38 46.46 55.65 -5.75
C PRO A 38 45.96 56.39 -7.04
N LEU A 39 44.65 56.68 -7.15
CA LEU A 39 44.09 58.04 -7.43
C LEU A 39 42.56 57.98 -7.70
N LEU A 40 41.83 58.68 -6.83
CA LEU A 40 40.45 59.18 -6.93
C LEU A 40 40.40 60.43 -7.86
N PRO A 41 39.29 61.20 -7.98
CA PRO A 41 37.85 60.92 -8.13
C PRO A 41 37.21 61.79 -9.27
N GLN A 42 35.88 61.73 -9.48
CA GLN A 42 34.95 62.85 -9.77
C GLN A 42 33.62 62.28 -10.33
N THR A 43 32.49 62.24 -9.59
CA THR A 43 31.48 63.27 -9.21
C THR A 43 30.39 63.56 -10.26
N LEU A 44 29.16 63.75 -9.73
CA LEU A 44 27.92 64.36 -10.27
C LEU A 44 26.88 63.34 -10.80
N SER A 45 25.78 62.95 -10.11
CA SER A 45 24.65 63.65 -9.44
C SER A 45 23.46 63.95 -10.40
N PRO A 46 22.22 64.21 -9.91
CA PRO A 46 21.03 63.35 -10.09
C PRO A 46 19.82 64.10 -10.73
N LYS A 47 18.59 63.53 -10.61
CA LYS A 47 17.22 64.10 -10.80
C LYS A 47 16.44 63.42 -11.95
N HIS A 48 15.11 63.25 -11.98
CA HIS A 48 13.97 63.47 -11.07
C HIS A 48 12.78 62.63 -11.58
N PHE A 49 11.80 62.42 -10.70
CA PHE A 49 10.44 61.92 -10.92
C PHE A 49 9.69 62.47 -12.14
N SER A 50 8.81 61.66 -12.75
CA SER A 50 7.35 61.91 -12.83
C SER A 50 6.63 60.97 -13.82
N THR A 51 5.59 60.29 -13.34
CA THR A 51 4.42 59.79 -14.12
C THR A 51 3.60 60.97 -14.66
N PRO A 52 2.88 60.86 -15.80
CA PRO A 52 1.48 60.40 -15.74
C PRO A 52 0.95 59.65 -16.99
N SER A 53 -0.21 59.04 -16.76
CA SER A 53 -1.11 58.29 -17.65
C SER A 53 -1.52 58.97 -18.96
N LYS A 54 -1.75 58.19 -20.03
CA LYS A 54 -2.96 58.27 -20.90
C LYS A 54 -3.07 57.11 -21.90
N ARG A 55 -4.33 56.84 -22.22
CA ARG A 55 -4.95 55.73 -22.97
C ARG A 55 -4.63 55.73 -24.47
N LEU A 56 -4.64 54.53 -25.06
CA LEU A 56 -5.14 54.29 -26.42
C LEU A 56 -5.92 52.97 -26.46
N LEU A 57 -7.17 53.05 -26.96
CA LEU A 57 -8.01 51.94 -27.46
C LEU A 57 -7.79 51.81 -28.97
N PRO A 58 -8.03 50.63 -29.58
CA PRO A 58 -9.23 50.53 -30.41
C PRO A 58 -10.00 49.18 -30.35
N SER A 59 -11.33 49.36 -30.37
CA SER A 59 -12.45 48.58 -30.97
C SER A 59 -12.32 47.11 -31.42
N LEU A 60 -13.00 46.24 -30.65
CA LEU A 60 -14.16 45.36 -30.97
C LEU A 60 -14.41 44.79 -32.39
N SER A 61 -14.49 43.45 -32.48
CA SER A 61 -15.67 42.66 -32.94
C SER A 61 -15.55 41.20 -32.41
N SER A 62 -16.26 40.74 -31.36
CA SER A 62 -17.57 40.01 -31.32
C SER A 62 -17.61 38.71 -32.15
N LYS A 63 -17.85 37.46 -31.69
CA LYS A 63 -18.64 36.78 -30.62
C LYS A 63 -18.28 35.24 -30.66
N PRO A 64 -18.85 34.30 -29.87
CA PRO A 64 -19.24 34.28 -28.45
C PRO A 64 -18.80 33.00 -27.67
N ILE A 65 -19.01 33.05 -26.35
CA ILE A 65 -18.72 32.09 -25.27
C ILE A 65 -19.97 31.23 -24.97
N PRO A 66 -19.89 30.09 -24.24
CA PRO A 66 -20.26 30.08 -22.79
C PRO A 66 -19.30 29.20 -21.95
N GLN A 67 -18.58 29.68 -20.92
CA GLN A 67 -18.95 29.94 -19.52
C GLN A 67 -19.92 28.95 -18.86
N ASN A 68 -19.41 28.20 -17.87
CA ASN A 68 -20.16 27.81 -16.68
C ASN A 68 -19.23 27.85 -15.47
N HIS A 69 -19.58 28.68 -14.50
CA HIS A 69 -19.04 28.70 -13.14
C HIS A 69 -20.00 27.97 -12.19
N SER A 70 -19.38 27.31 -11.22
CA SER A 70 -19.83 26.82 -9.91
C SER A 70 -20.81 27.71 -9.13
N PHE A 71 -21.70 27.11 -8.29
CA PHE A 71 -21.63 27.16 -6.81
C PHE A 71 -22.83 26.50 -6.07
N SER A 72 -22.48 25.71 -5.04
CA SER A 72 -23.09 25.44 -3.69
C SER A 72 -24.59 25.19 -3.40
N LEU A 73 -24.81 24.00 -2.84
CA LEU A 73 -25.58 23.58 -1.64
C LEU A 73 -26.32 24.64 -0.76
N ARG A 74 -27.58 24.37 -0.35
CA ARG A 74 -27.96 23.71 0.93
C ARG A 74 -29.48 23.63 1.20
N THR A 75 -29.80 22.54 1.90
CA THR A 75 -30.95 22.07 2.71
C THR A 75 -31.86 23.05 3.47
N ASN A 76 -33.16 22.69 3.55
CA ASN A 76 -34.07 22.56 4.72
C ASN A 76 -35.53 22.72 4.20
N GLY A 77 -36.55 21.94 4.54
CA GLY A 77 -36.94 21.38 5.84
C GLY A 77 -38.22 20.52 5.72
N PHE A 78 -38.59 19.94 6.86
CA PHE A 78 -39.57 18.88 7.11
C PHE A 78 -41.08 19.23 6.89
N TYR A 79 -41.87 18.14 6.86
CA TYR A 79 -43.25 17.91 7.35
C TYR A 79 -44.40 17.69 6.33
N SER A 80 -44.73 16.39 6.17
CA SER A 80 -46.04 15.69 6.26
C SER A 80 -47.36 16.30 5.74
N LEU A 81 -47.96 15.54 4.78
CA LEU A 81 -49.37 15.07 4.60
C LEU A 81 -50.54 16.07 4.80
N PRO A 82 -51.56 16.05 3.90
CA PRO A 82 -52.54 14.94 3.88
C PRO A 82 -53.13 14.52 2.51
N SER A 83 -53.65 13.30 2.48
CA SER A 83 -54.63 12.66 1.57
C SER A 83 -56.03 13.33 1.63
N PRO A 84 -57.13 12.78 1.05
CA PRO A 84 -57.44 12.27 -0.31
C PRO A 84 -58.79 12.83 -0.87
N SER A 85 -59.08 12.71 -2.17
CA SER A 85 -60.42 12.58 -2.83
C SER A 85 -60.19 12.69 -4.36
N ASP A 86 -60.92 12.13 -5.32
CA ASP A 86 -62.25 11.54 -5.41
C ASP A 86 -62.29 10.51 -6.55
N SER A 87 -63.16 9.52 -6.39
CA SER A 87 -63.57 8.43 -7.30
C SER A 87 -64.44 8.92 -8.46
N SER A 88 -64.32 8.38 -9.69
CA SER A 88 -65.17 7.31 -10.30
C SER A 88 -65.53 7.69 -11.77
N PRO A 89 -66.16 6.86 -12.62
CA PRO A 89 -66.33 5.39 -12.62
C PRO A 89 -65.95 4.71 -13.96
N SER A 90 -65.78 3.39 -13.90
CA SER A 90 -65.71 2.45 -15.04
C SER A 90 -67.09 1.84 -15.34
N PRO A 91 -67.37 1.34 -16.56
CA PRO A 91 -68.40 0.33 -16.79
C PRO A 91 -67.80 -1.09 -16.71
N ALA A 92 -68.56 -1.98 -16.08
CA ALA A 92 -68.22 -3.37 -15.79
C ALA A 92 -68.43 -4.31 -16.99
N TYR A 93 -67.63 -5.38 -17.06
CA TYR A 93 -68.10 -6.69 -17.53
C TYR A 93 -67.40 -7.84 -16.77
N SER A 94 -68.26 -8.58 -16.06
CA SER A 94 -68.22 -9.99 -15.60
C SER A 94 -66.93 -10.57 -14.99
N GLN A 95 -67.02 -10.74 -13.68
CA GLN A 95 -66.36 -11.75 -12.86
C GLN A 95 -66.70 -13.16 -13.36
N ASP A 96 -65.67 -13.97 -13.54
CA ASP A 96 -65.66 -15.42 -13.29
C ASP A 96 -64.23 -15.87 -13.66
N LEU A 97 -63.32 -15.89 -12.68
CA LEU A 97 -61.99 -16.55 -12.67
C LEU A 97 -61.14 -16.10 -11.45
N GLU A 98 -61.75 -15.76 -10.32
CA GLU A 98 -61.04 -15.46 -9.07
C GLU A 98 -61.04 -16.69 -8.17
N ASP A 99 -60.13 -17.63 -8.44
CA ASP A 99 -59.59 -18.61 -7.46
C ASP A 99 -58.55 -19.55 -8.10
N GLN A 100 -57.43 -19.00 -8.60
CA GLN A 100 -56.25 -19.76 -9.06
C GLN A 100 -54.96 -19.02 -8.62
N PRO A 101 -53.86 -19.73 -8.26
CA PRO A 101 -52.62 -19.12 -7.80
C PRO A 101 -52.04 -18.12 -8.81
N SER A 102 -51.38 -17.05 -8.32
CA SER A 102 -50.90 -15.90 -9.12
C SER A 102 -50.07 -16.26 -10.35
N ASP A 103 -49.37 -17.39 -10.30
CA ASP A 103 -48.46 -17.87 -11.34
C ASP A 103 -49.23 -18.46 -12.54
N THR A 104 -50.42 -19.00 -12.30
CA THR A 104 -51.29 -19.58 -13.36
C THR A 104 -51.95 -18.50 -14.20
N ARG A 105 -52.35 -17.38 -13.58
CA ARG A 105 -52.99 -16.24 -14.27
C ARG A 105 -52.01 -15.53 -15.21
N SER A 106 -50.77 -15.32 -14.74
CA SER A 106 -49.69 -14.73 -15.54
C SER A 106 -49.36 -15.58 -16.77
N LEU A 107 -49.24 -16.90 -16.58
CA LEU A 107 -48.96 -17.84 -17.66
C LEU A 107 -50.11 -17.93 -18.68
N GLN A 108 -51.37 -17.87 -18.23
CA GLN A 108 -52.54 -17.85 -19.12
C GLN A 108 -52.59 -16.59 -20.00
N ILE A 109 -52.32 -15.42 -19.42
CA ILE A 109 -52.23 -14.15 -20.15
C ILE A 109 -51.08 -14.20 -21.16
N LEU A 110 -49.92 -14.70 -20.72
CA LEU A 110 -48.75 -14.85 -21.58
C LEU A 110 -49.02 -15.81 -22.75
N ASN A 111 -49.67 -16.94 -22.47
CA ASN A 111 -50.07 -17.92 -23.48
C ASN A 111 -51.00 -17.29 -24.53
N HIS A 112 -52.00 -16.52 -24.10
CA HIS A 112 -52.90 -15.83 -25.01
C HIS A 112 -52.14 -14.87 -25.95
N LYS A 113 -51.20 -14.08 -25.43
CA LYS A 113 -50.37 -13.16 -26.22
C LYS A 113 -49.43 -13.89 -27.19
N LEU A 114 -48.81 -14.97 -26.76
CA LEU A 114 -47.92 -15.75 -27.62
C LEU A 114 -48.70 -16.47 -28.73
N LYS A 115 -49.91 -16.96 -28.44
CA LYS A 115 -50.80 -17.53 -29.44
C LYS A 115 -51.24 -16.52 -30.49
N GLN A 116 -51.50 -15.27 -30.11
CA GLN A 116 -51.76 -14.17 -31.07
C GLN A 116 -50.58 -13.91 -32.02
N LEU A 117 -49.35 -14.22 -31.58
CA LEU A 117 -48.13 -14.12 -32.38
C LEU A 117 -47.81 -15.42 -33.17
N GLY A 118 -48.71 -16.41 -33.15
CA GLY A 118 -48.52 -17.70 -33.79
C GLY A 118 -47.54 -18.63 -33.08
N ILE A 119 -47.21 -18.37 -31.81
CA ILE A 119 -46.31 -19.20 -31.00
C ILE A 119 -47.16 -20.09 -30.08
N ASP A 120 -47.14 -21.39 -30.33
CA ASP A 120 -47.78 -22.39 -29.47
C ASP A 120 -46.80 -22.87 -28.39
N ILE A 121 -47.14 -22.63 -27.12
CA ILE A 121 -46.32 -22.97 -25.96
C ILE A 121 -46.82 -24.19 -25.19
N THR A 122 -47.81 -24.93 -25.69
CA THR A 122 -48.41 -26.10 -25.00
C THR A 122 -47.40 -27.17 -24.60
N LYS A 123 -46.29 -27.31 -25.35
CA LYS A 123 -45.19 -28.25 -25.07
C LYS A 123 -43.91 -27.58 -24.54
N SER A 124 -43.96 -26.29 -24.22
CA SER A 124 -42.77 -25.54 -23.76
C SER A 124 -42.58 -25.65 -22.26
N VAL A 125 -41.32 -25.72 -21.81
CA VAL A 125 -40.95 -25.76 -20.39
C VAL A 125 -40.38 -24.40 -19.98
N ALA A 126 -40.95 -23.80 -18.93
CA ALA A 126 -40.47 -22.56 -18.34
C ALA A 126 -39.06 -22.72 -17.74
N GLY A 127 -38.25 -21.66 -17.79
CA GLY A 127 -36.86 -21.66 -17.29
C GLY A 127 -35.84 -22.35 -18.20
N ARG A 128 -36.24 -22.81 -19.40
CA ARG A 128 -35.36 -23.42 -20.41
C ARG A 128 -35.60 -22.81 -21.79
N GLU A 129 -34.62 -22.95 -22.68
CA GLU A 129 -34.79 -22.61 -24.10
C GLU A 129 -35.58 -23.72 -24.80
N ASN A 130 -36.69 -23.33 -25.45
CA ASN A 130 -37.57 -24.21 -26.21
C ASN A 130 -37.35 -23.96 -27.71
N ARG A 131 -37.19 -25.01 -28.50
CA ARG A 131 -37.07 -24.89 -29.96
C ARG A 131 -38.40 -25.19 -30.65
N LEU A 132 -38.91 -24.21 -31.40
CA LEU A 132 -40.22 -24.24 -32.03
C LEU A 132 -40.12 -23.89 -33.52
N MET A 133 -41.18 -24.17 -34.26
CA MET A 133 -41.34 -23.66 -35.63
C MET A 133 -41.53 -22.14 -35.57
N CYS A 134 -40.78 -21.40 -36.39
CA CYS A 134 -40.90 -19.94 -36.45
C CYS A 134 -42.15 -19.54 -37.24
N PRO A 135 -43.15 -18.85 -36.67
CA PRO A 135 -44.37 -18.46 -37.38
C PRO A 135 -44.12 -17.44 -38.51
N SER A 136 -43.01 -16.70 -38.46
CA SER A 136 -42.66 -15.72 -39.49
C SER A 136 -42.04 -16.33 -40.75
N CYS A 137 -41.30 -17.44 -40.65
CA CYS A 137 -40.62 -18.05 -41.81
C CYS A 137 -40.92 -19.53 -42.01
N ASN A 138 -41.71 -20.13 -41.12
CA ASN A 138 -42.11 -21.53 -41.09
C ASN A 138 -40.94 -22.53 -41.21
N GLY A 139 -39.77 -22.19 -40.66
CA GLY A 139 -38.56 -23.03 -40.77
C GLY A 139 -37.87 -22.96 -42.14
N GLY A 140 -38.36 -22.14 -43.07
CA GLY A 140 -37.87 -22.09 -44.45
C GLY A 140 -38.16 -23.37 -45.24
N GLU A 141 -37.40 -23.59 -46.32
CA GLU A 141 -37.52 -24.78 -47.17
C GLU A 141 -37.21 -26.08 -46.44
N SER A 142 -36.40 -26.05 -45.37
CA SER A 142 -36.03 -27.22 -44.57
C SER A 142 -37.03 -27.56 -43.47
N GLY A 143 -38.00 -26.69 -43.17
CA GLY A 143 -38.98 -26.90 -42.10
C GLY A 143 -38.35 -27.05 -40.70
N GLU A 144 -37.18 -26.41 -40.46
CA GLU A 144 -36.45 -26.58 -39.21
C GLU A 144 -37.07 -25.80 -38.02
N LEU A 145 -36.92 -26.35 -36.81
CA LEU A 145 -37.27 -25.70 -35.53
C LEU A 145 -36.30 -24.54 -35.21
N SER A 146 -36.47 -23.45 -35.95
CA SER A 146 -35.57 -22.30 -36.00
C SER A 146 -35.82 -21.24 -34.94
N LEU A 147 -36.98 -21.28 -34.26
CA LEU A 147 -37.34 -20.31 -33.22
C LEU A 147 -36.87 -20.81 -31.86
N SER A 148 -35.97 -20.08 -31.21
CA SER A 148 -35.71 -20.27 -29.78
C SER A 148 -36.63 -19.37 -28.98
N LEU A 149 -37.38 -19.98 -28.06
CA LEU A 149 -38.30 -19.33 -27.13
C LEU A 149 -37.85 -19.61 -25.70
N PHE A 150 -37.66 -18.56 -24.91
CA PHE A 150 -37.44 -18.65 -23.48
C PHE A 150 -38.64 -18.04 -22.74
N ILE A 151 -39.19 -18.80 -21.79
CA ILE A 151 -40.26 -18.37 -20.88
C ILE A 151 -39.66 -18.31 -19.48
N SER A 152 -39.83 -17.21 -18.76
CA SER A 152 -39.34 -17.09 -17.38
C SER A 152 -40.01 -18.10 -16.44
N LEU A 153 -39.31 -18.50 -15.37
CA LEU A 153 -39.77 -19.54 -14.43
C LEU A 153 -41.12 -19.21 -13.77
N ASP A 154 -41.36 -17.93 -13.54
CA ASP A 154 -42.59 -17.35 -12.99
C ASP A 154 -43.73 -17.21 -14.02
N GLY A 155 -43.50 -17.59 -15.29
CA GLY A 155 -44.49 -17.45 -16.37
C GLY A 155 -44.83 -16.00 -16.71
N TYR A 156 -44.05 -15.03 -16.24
CA TYR A 156 -44.35 -13.61 -16.38
C TYR A 156 -43.89 -13.00 -17.70
N SER A 157 -42.85 -13.55 -18.32
CA SER A 157 -42.28 -13.00 -19.54
C SER A 157 -41.82 -14.09 -20.51
N ALA A 158 -41.82 -13.75 -21.79
CA ALA A 158 -41.26 -14.57 -22.85
C ALA A 158 -40.44 -13.74 -23.83
N SER A 159 -39.32 -14.29 -24.28
CA SER A 159 -38.47 -13.74 -25.33
C SER A 159 -38.20 -14.79 -26.40
N TRP A 160 -38.18 -14.39 -27.67
CA TRP A 160 -37.87 -15.30 -28.77
C TRP A 160 -36.92 -14.70 -29.79
N LEU A 161 -36.17 -15.58 -30.47
CA LEU A 161 -35.28 -15.26 -31.58
C LEU A 161 -35.28 -16.42 -32.59
N CYS A 162 -35.50 -16.09 -33.86
CA CYS A 162 -35.30 -17.00 -34.98
C CYS A 162 -33.83 -16.98 -35.42
N PHE A 163 -33.17 -18.14 -35.38
CA PHE A 163 -31.75 -18.26 -35.73
C PHE A 163 -31.47 -18.36 -37.25
N ARG A 164 -32.51 -18.35 -38.09
CA ARG A 164 -32.30 -18.27 -39.55
C ARG A 164 -31.82 -16.88 -39.94
N ALA A 165 -30.66 -16.83 -40.57
CA ALA A 165 -30.02 -15.60 -41.05
C ALA A 165 -30.93 -14.74 -41.94
N LYS A 166 -31.82 -15.37 -42.74
CA LYS A 166 -32.77 -14.67 -43.62
C LYS A 166 -34.07 -14.22 -42.92
N CYS A 167 -34.32 -14.64 -41.68
CA CYS A 167 -35.54 -14.29 -40.94
C CYS A 167 -35.25 -13.32 -39.80
N GLY A 168 -34.40 -13.70 -38.84
CA GLY A 168 -34.04 -12.85 -37.70
C GLY A 168 -35.21 -12.38 -36.82
N TRP A 169 -36.41 -12.95 -36.98
CA TRP A 169 -37.61 -12.55 -36.22
C TRP A 169 -37.38 -12.73 -34.73
N LYS A 170 -37.56 -11.66 -33.97
CA LYS A 170 -37.31 -11.62 -32.54
C LYS A 170 -38.35 -10.76 -31.84
N GLY A 171 -38.57 -11.04 -30.56
CA GLY A 171 -39.50 -10.24 -29.79
C GLY A 171 -39.49 -10.61 -28.32
N TYR A 172 -40.28 -9.84 -27.58
CA TYR A 172 -40.40 -9.92 -26.14
C TYR A 172 -41.82 -9.55 -25.73
N THR A 173 -42.38 -10.26 -24.74
CA THR A 173 -43.68 -9.91 -24.16
C THR A 173 -43.73 -10.24 -22.68
N LYS A 174 -44.57 -9.50 -21.95
CA LYS A 174 -44.83 -9.67 -20.51
C LYS A 174 -46.33 -9.86 -20.26
N ALA A 175 -46.66 -10.59 -19.21
CA ALA A 175 -47.96 -10.61 -18.58
C ALA A 175 -48.17 -9.30 -17.79
N ALA A 176 -48.40 -8.18 -18.47
CA ALA A 176 -48.60 -6.89 -17.79
C ALA A 176 -50.03 -6.76 -17.20
N ALA A 177 -50.11 -6.34 -15.93
CA ALA A 177 -51.07 -5.34 -15.48
C ALA A 177 -50.43 -3.95 -15.66
N ASP A 178 -51.22 -2.93 -15.93
CA ASP A 178 -50.80 -1.61 -16.43
C ASP A 178 -49.60 -0.98 -15.71
N GLY A 179 -48.58 -0.61 -16.49
CA GLY A 179 -47.42 0.16 -16.03
C GLY A 179 -46.25 0.11 -17.01
N LYS A 180 -45.90 1.25 -17.62
CA LYS A 180 -44.77 1.40 -18.55
C LYS A 180 -43.45 0.98 -17.89
N PRO A 181 -42.58 0.16 -18.51
CA PRO A 181 -41.25 -0.10 -17.98
C PRO A 181 -40.26 0.99 -18.40
N SER A 182 -39.50 1.52 -17.45
CA SER A 182 -38.29 2.32 -17.68
C SER A 182 -37.17 1.42 -18.24
N ILE A 183 -36.50 1.91 -19.28
CA ILE A 183 -35.35 1.28 -19.94
C ILE A 183 -34.10 1.62 -19.13
N GLU A 184 -33.94 1.05 -17.95
CA GLU A 184 -32.67 1.08 -17.21
C GLU A 184 -32.55 -0.22 -16.40
N ASN A 185 -31.94 -1.24 -17.01
CA ASN A 185 -31.31 -2.45 -16.43
C ASN A 185 -31.36 -3.62 -17.42
N LEU A 186 -30.74 -3.45 -18.59
CA LEU A 186 -30.29 -4.58 -19.41
C LEU A 186 -28.87 -4.94 -18.98
N GLY A 187 -28.74 -5.84 -18.00
CA GLY A 187 -27.41 -6.24 -17.57
C GLY A 187 -27.30 -7.21 -16.41
N GLN A 188 -28.33 -7.98 -16.04
CA GLN A 188 -28.17 -9.10 -15.10
C GLN A 188 -29.44 -9.97 -15.07
N VAL A 189 -29.62 -10.80 -16.09
CA VAL A 189 -30.46 -12.00 -15.94
C VAL A 189 -29.54 -13.09 -15.43
N ASN A 190 -29.52 -13.29 -14.11
CA ASN A 190 -28.84 -14.41 -13.48
C ASN A 190 -29.39 -15.72 -14.06
N LYS A 191 -28.58 -16.36 -14.92
CA LYS A 191 -28.80 -17.75 -15.34
C LYS A 191 -28.64 -18.63 -14.11
N PHE A 192 -29.72 -18.93 -13.39
CA PHE A 192 -29.74 -20.08 -12.48
C PHE A 192 -29.64 -21.35 -13.34
N LYS A 193 -28.40 -21.76 -13.66
CA LYS A 193 -28.14 -23.08 -14.23
C LYS A 193 -28.50 -24.13 -13.17
N VAL A 194 -29.53 -24.93 -13.42
CA VAL A 194 -29.79 -26.14 -12.64
C VAL A 194 -28.56 -27.03 -12.73
N LYS A 195 -27.91 -27.32 -11.60
CA LYS A 195 -26.70 -28.16 -11.54
C LYS A 195 -27.07 -29.61 -11.90
N ARG A 196 -26.32 -30.23 -12.79
CA ARG A 196 -26.53 -31.61 -13.25
C ARG A 196 -26.18 -32.59 -12.13
N GLN A 197 -27.13 -33.46 -11.77
CA GLN A 197 -26.85 -34.62 -10.93
C GLN A 197 -26.16 -35.70 -11.76
N ILE A 198 -25.10 -36.29 -11.22
CA ILE A 198 -24.30 -37.33 -11.86
C ILE A 198 -24.19 -38.54 -10.93
N THR A 199 -24.08 -39.72 -11.53
CA THR A 199 -23.78 -40.98 -10.82
C THR A 199 -22.62 -41.70 -11.50
N VAL A 200 -22.03 -42.67 -10.79
CA VAL A 200 -20.95 -43.52 -11.30
C VAL A 200 -21.37 -44.20 -12.61
N GLU A 201 -22.60 -44.72 -12.66
CA GLU A 201 -23.19 -45.39 -13.82
C GLU A 201 -23.42 -44.41 -14.97
N SER A 202 -23.95 -43.21 -14.68
CA SER A 202 -24.22 -42.19 -15.70
C SER A 202 -22.96 -41.67 -16.39
N LEU A 203 -21.81 -41.84 -15.74
CA LEU A 203 -20.50 -41.43 -16.25
C LEU A 203 -19.68 -42.58 -16.82
N GLU A 204 -20.20 -43.81 -16.75
CA GLU A 204 -19.52 -45.04 -17.20
C GLU A 204 -18.15 -45.22 -16.52
N LEU A 205 -18.10 -44.97 -15.21
CA LEU A 205 -16.86 -45.14 -14.44
C LEU A 205 -16.65 -46.61 -14.07
N GLU A 206 -15.42 -47.06 -14.21
CA GLU A 206 -14.99 -48.43 -13.94
C GLU A 206 -13.95 -48.46 -12.80
N PRO A 207 -13.80 -49.60 -12.10
CA PRO A 207 -12.64 -49.83 -11.23
C PRO A 207 -11.31 -49.72 -11.98
N LEU A 208 -10.25 -49.32 -11.28
CA LEU A 208 -8.91 -49.19 -11.84
C LEU A 208 -8.36 -50.51 -12.41
N CYS A 209 -7.78 -50.44 -13.60
CA CYS A 209 -7.03 -51.54 -14.20
C CYS A 209 -5.62 -51.67 -13.59
N ASN A 210 -4.95 -52.79 -13.88
CA ASN A 210 -3.59 -53.06 -13.39
C ASN A 210 -2.58 -51.99 -13.83
N GLN A 211 -2.73 -51.43 -15.04
CA GLN A 211 -1.84 -50.39 -15.56
C GLN A 211 -1.90 -49.12 -14.72
N LEU A 212 -3.11 -48.62 -14.41
CA LEU A 212 -3.26 -47.44 -13.57
C LEU A 212 -2.88 -47.72 -12.12
N THR A 213 -3.16 -48.93 -11.62
CA THR A 213 -2.73 -49.34 -10.28
C THR A 213 -1.20 -49.31 -10.17
N ALA A 214 -0.48 -49.79 -11.18
CA ALA A 214 0.99 -49.71 -11.24
C ALA A 214 1.48 -48.25 -11.32
N TYR A 215 0.82 -47.39 -12.11
CA TYR A 215 1.15 -45.95 -12.18
C TYR A 215 1.08 -45.25 -10.82
N PHE A 216 0.10 -45.60 -9.98
CA PHE A 216 -0.01 -45.08 -8.61
C PHE A 216 1.02 -45.70 -7.67
N ALA A 217 1.32 -46.99 -7.81
CA ALA A 217 2.35 -47.67 -7.02
C ALA A 217 3.75 -47.05 -7.25
N GLU A 218 4.09 -46.65 -8.47
CA GLU A 218 5.33 -45.90 -8.79
C GLU A 218 5.43 -44.56 -8.03
N ARG A 219 4.29 -44.02 -7.60
CA ARG A 219 4.19 -42.77 -6.83
C ARG A 219 4.00 -43.00 -5.34
N MET A 220 4.27 -44.23 -4.90
CA MET A 220 4.12 -44.66 -3.51
C MET A 220 2.69 -44.56 -2.98
N ILE A 221 1.68 -44.63 -3.85
CA ILE A 221 0.26 -44.60 -3.46
C ILE A 221 -0.30 -46.02 -3.50
N SER A 222 -0.79 -46.47 -2.35
CA SER A 222 -1.28 -47.82 -2.14
C SER A 222 -2.70 -48.02 -2.68
N SER A 223 -3.04 -49.26 -3.07
CA SER A 223 -4.41 -49.61 -3.48
C SER A 223 -5.45 -49.35 -2.39
N LYS A 224 -5.06 -49.39 -1.11
CA LYS A 224 -5.92 -49.05 0.03
C LYS A 224 -6.35 -47.58 -0.05
N THR A 225 -5.39 -46.68 -0.25
CA THR A 225 -5.61 -45.24 -0.39
C THR A 225 -6.46 -44.94 -1.63
N LEU A 226 -6.17 -45.58 -2.78
CA LEU A 226 -6.98 -45.42 -4.00
C LEU A 226 -8.44 -45.80 -3.78
N LYS A 227 -8.69 -46.93 -3.12
CA LYS A 227 -10.04 -47.42 -2.85
C LYS A 227 -10.81 -46.49 -1.92
N ARG A 228 -10.19 -46.03 -0.83
CA ARG A 228 -10.84 -45.11 0.12
C ARG A 228 -11.17 -43.76 -0.52
N ASN A 229 -10.29 -43.27 -1.38
CA ASN A 229 -10.46 -42.01 -2.12
C ASN A 229 -11.37 -42.15 -3.35
N ALA A 230 -11.97 -43.33 -3.56
CA ALA A 230 -12.86 -43.65 -4.67
C ALA A 230 -12.23 -43.32 -6.05
N ILE A 231 -10.93 -43.56 -6.22
CA ILE A 231 -10.29 -43.37 -7.52
C ILE A 231 -10.82 -44.43 -8.49
N MET A 232 -11.29 -43.97 -9.65
CA MET A 232 -11.85 -44.81 -10.71
C MET A 232 -11.13 -44.56 -12.03
N GLN A 233 -11.54 -45.25 -13.08
CA GLN A 233 -11.14 -44.96 -14.46
C GLN A 233 -12.35 -44.71 -15.34
N LYS A 234 -12.11 -44.08 -16.50
CA LYS A 234 -13.06 -44.00 -17.60
C LYS A 234 -12.37 -44.41 -18.89
N ARG A 235 -13.01 -45.28 -19.67
CA ARG A 235 -12.55 -45.66 -21.01
C ARG A 235 -13.28 -44.87 -22.07
N SER A 236 -12.57 -44.43 -23.09
CA SER A 236 -13.14 -43.80 -24.28
C SER A 236 -12.42 -44.34 -25.52
N GLY A 237 -12.97 -45.40 -26.11
CA GLY A 237 -12.26 -46.19 -27.11
C GLY A 237 -11.05 -46.88 -26.48
N ASP A 238 -9.87 -46.69 -27.08
CA ASP A 238 -8.60 -47.26 -26.59
C ASP A 238 -7.92 -46.39 -25.51
N GLU A 239 -8.43 -45.19 -25.24
CA GLU A 239 -7.87 -44.29 -24.23
C GLU A 239 -8.45 -44.56 -22.83
N ILE A 240 -7.59 -44.52 -21.81
CA ILE A 240 -7.96 -44.67 -20.40
C ILE A 240 -7.62 -43.38 -19.65
N ALA A 241 -8.58 -42.85 -18.90
CA ALA A 241 -8.41 -41.70 -18.03
C ALA A 241 -8.58 -42.10 -16.56
N ILE A 242 -7.75 -41.53 -15.68
CA ILE A 242 -7.95 -41.58 -14.23
C ILE A 242 -9.11 -40.65 -13.89
N ALA A 243 -10.07 -41.11 -13.10
CA ALA A 243 -11.23 -40.35 -12.63
C ALA A 243 -11.12 -40.08 -11.12
N PHE A 244 -10.99 -38.80 -10.77
CA PHE A 244 -11.07 -38.28 -9.42
C PHE A 244 -12.52 -37.89 -9.12
N THR A 245 -13.19 -38.67 -8.27
CA THR A 245 -14.61 -38.53 -7.97
C THR A 245 -14.84 -37.67 -6.72
N TYR A 246 -15.56 -36.55 -6.86
CA TYR A 246 -15.82 -35.62 -5.77
C TYR A 246 -17.15 -35.95 -5.11
N TRP A 247 -17.09 -36.35 -3.84
CA TRP A 247 -18.24 -36.78 -3.07
C TRP A 247 -18.66 -35.74 -2.03
N ARG A 248 -19.96 -35.69 -1.75
CA ARG A 248 -20.53 -34.97 -0.61
C ARG A 248 -21.64 -35.81 0.00
N LYS A 249 -21.50 -36.16 1.28
CA LYS A 249 -22.46 -37.00 2.03
C LYS A 249 -22.80 -38.30 1.28
N GLY A 250 -21.82 -38.90 0.62
CA GLY A 250 -22.00 -40.14 -0.15
C GLY A 250 -22.64 -39.97 -1.54
N GLU A 251 -22.92 -38.75 -2.00
CA GLU A 251 -23.39 -38.49 -3.37
C GLU A 251 -22.25 -37.97 -4.27
N LEU A 252 -22.20 -38.45 -5.52
CA LEU A 252 -21.22 -37.99 -6.50
C LEU A 252 -21.64 -36.62 -7.04
N VAL A 253 -20.85 -35.60 -6.74
CA VAL A 253 -21.17 -34.20 -7.07
C VAL A 253 -20.40 -33.71 -8.29
N ASN A 254 -19.16 -34.15 -8.44
CA ASN A 254 -18.31 -33.78 -9.57
C ASN A 254 -17.33 -34.92 -9.91
N CYS A 255 -16.77 -34.89 -11.12
CA CYS A 255 -15.73 -35.82 -11.54
C CYS A 255 -14.71 -35.07 -12.40
N LYS A 256 -13.44 -35.18 -12.02
CA LYS A 256 -12.31 -34.62 -12.75
C LYS A 256 -11.45 -35.75 -13.27
N TYR A 257 -11.02 -35.63 -14.51
CA TYR A 257 -10.27 -36.65 -15.19
C TYR A 257 -8.87 -36.17 -15.51
N ARG A 258 -7.96 -37.13 -15.56
CA ARG A 258 -6.58 -36.92 -15.99
C ARG A 258 -6.13 -38.11 -16.82
N ASP A 259 -5.54 -37.84 -17.98
CA ASP A 259 -4.87 -38.89 -18.74
C ASP A 259 -3.39 -39.05 -18.34
N ILE A 260 -2.74 -40.07 -18.91
CA ILE A 260 -1.32 -40.34 -18.65
C ILE A 260 -0.43 -39.17 -19.14
N ALA A 261 -0.87 -38.44 -20.17
CA ALA A 261 -0.20 -37.25 -20.71
C ALA A 261 -0.40 -35.96 -19.89
N LYS A 262 -1.03 -36.05 -18.71
CA LYS A 262 -1.33 -34.93 -17.80
C LYS A 262 -2.28 -33.87 -18.37
N ARG A 263 -3.17 -34.25 -19.29
CA ARG A 263 -4.30 -33.43 -19.72
C ARG A 263 -5.44 -33.61 -18.71
N PHE A 264 -6.04 -32.50 -18.29
CA PHE A 264 -7.12 -32.49 -17.30
C PHE A 264 -8.42 -31.95 -17.90
N TRP A 265 -9.54 -32.55 -17.50
CA TRP A 265 -10.89 -32.02 -17.79
C TRP A 265 -11.85 -32.41 -16.67
N GLN A 266 -13.00 -31.76 -16.61
CA GLN A 266 -13.99 -31.97 -15.55
C GLN A 266 -15.40 -31.99 -16.14
N GLU A 267 -16.33 -32.67 -15.46
CA GLU A 267 -17.74 -32.65 -15.84
C GLU A 267 -18.29 -31.21 -15.87
N LYS A 268 -19.10 -30.93 -16.90
CA LYS A 268 -19.71 -29.61 -17.09
C LYS A 268 -21.01 -29.50 -16.28
N ASP A 269 -21.32 -28.27 -15.88
CA ASP A 269 -22.57 -27.90 -15.19
C ASP A 269 -22.81 -28.67 -13.87
N THR A 270 -21.72 -29.11 -13.22
CA THR A 270 -21.70 -29.73 -11.89
C THR A 270 -21.28 -28.71 -10.82
N GLU A 271 -21.52 -29.02 -9.54
CA GLU A 271 -21.03 -28.17 -8.46
C GLU A 271 -19.52 -28.30 -8.28
N LYS A 272 -18.82 -27.18 -8.10
CA LYS A 272 -17.41 -27.20 -7.70
C LYS A 272 -17.31 -27.32 -6.19
N ILE A 273 -16.67 -28.38 -5.72
CA ILE A 273 -16.40 -28.66 -4.31
C ILE A 273 -14.95 -29.11 -4.16
N LEU A 274 -14.46 -29.20 -2.93
CA LEU A 274 -13.13 -29.74 -2.64
C LEU A 274 -13.11 -31.28 -2.80
N TYR A 275 -11.99 -31.82 -3.27
CA TYR A 275 -11.82 -33.27 -3.35
C TYR A 275 -11.54 -33.84 -1.96
N GLY A 276 -12.29 -34.84 -1.53
CA GLY A 276 -12.23 -35.38 -0.16
C GLY A 276 -13.02 -34.59 0.88
N LEU A 277 -14.01 -33.80 0.47
CA LEU A 277 -14.79 -32.93 1.36
C LEU A 277 -15.37 -33.67 2.58
N ASP A 278 -15.83 -34.91 2.41
CA ASP A 278 -16.40 -35.71 3.49
C ASP A 278 -15.37 -36.08 4.58
N ASP A 279 -14.06 -36.10 4.27
CA ASP A 279 -13.00 -36.40 5.23
C ASP A 279 -12.80 -35.28 6.27
N ILE A 280 -13.31 -34.06 6.03
CA ILE A 280 -13.12 -32.88 6.90
C ILE A 280 -14.39 -32.44 7.63
N ALA A 281 -15.51 -33.16 7.50
CA ALA A 281 -16.81 -32.76 8.06
C ALA A 281 -16.79 -32.44 9.56
N ASP A 282 -15.97 -33.17 10.34
CA ASP A 282 -15.85 -33.02 11.79
C ASP A 282 -14.40 -32.76 12.24
N ALA A 283 -13.51 -32.35 11.32
CA ALA A 283 -12.11 -32.12 11.63
C ALA A 283 -11.87 -30.72 12.23
N SER A 284 -11.06 -30.65 13.30
CA SER A 284 -10.56 -29.38 13.86
C SER A 284 -9.32 -28.87 13.14
N ASP A 285 -8.53 -29.80 12.59
CA ASP A 285 -7.32 -29.54 11.83
C ASP A 285 -7.58 -29.98 10.39
N ILE A 286 -7.34 -29.11 9.41
CA ILE A 286 -7.58 -29.39 7.98
C ILE A 286 -6.32 -29.09 7.20
N ILE A 287 -5.94 -29.97 6.27
CA ILE A 287 -4.85 -29.75 5.32
C ILE A 287 -5.44 -29.48 3.94
N ILE A 288 -5.04 -28.39 3.30
CA ILE A 288 -5.42 -28.07 1.92
C ILE A 288 -4.18 -28.18 1.04
N VAL A 289 -4.25 -29.04 0.02
CA VAL A 289 -3.23 -29.20 -1.02
C VAL A 289 -3.75 -28.71 -2.38
N GLU A 290 -2.85 -28.56 -3.35
CA GLU A 290 -3.24 -28.10 -4.69
C GLU A 290 -3.86 -29.21 -5.53
N GLY A 291 -3.22 -30.37 -5.65
CA GLY A 291 -3.65 -31.45 -6.53
C GLY A 291 -4.27 -32.66 -5.83
N GLU A 292 -5.05 -33.44 -6.57
CA GLU A 292 -5.62 -34.69 -6.05
C GLU A 292 -4.53 -35.73 -5.72
N MET A 293 -3.43 -35.72 -6.47
CA MET A 293 -2.26 -36.59 -6.20
C MET A 293 -1.61 -36.27 -4.86
N ASP A 294 -1.52 -35.00 -4.50
CA ASP A 294 -0.97 -34.56 -3.21
C ASP A 294 -1.86 -34.98 -2.07
N LYS A 295 -3.19 -34.98 -2.25
CA LYS A 295 -4.13 -35.46 -1.24
C LYS A 295 -3.90 -36.94 -0.95
N LEU A 296 -3.72 -37.75 -2.01
CA LEU A 296 -3.38 -39.16 -1.86
C LEU A 296 -2.03 -39.35 -1.15
N ALA A 297 -1.05 -38.50 -1.45
CA ALA A 297 0.26 -38.54 -0.78
C ALA A 297 0.18 -38.19 0.71
N MET A 298 -0.66 -37.22 1.08
CA MET A 298 -0.94 -36.88 2.49
C MET A 298 -1.53 -38.06 3.25
N GLU A 299 -2.42 -38.84 2.63
CA GLU A 299 -3.00 -40.02 3.27
C GLU A 299 -1.96 -41.13 3.52
N GLU A 300 -1.00 -41.32 2.61
CA GLU A 300 0.13 -42.24 2.82
C GLU A 300 1.03 -41.79 3.99
N ALA A 301 1.10 -40.48 4.27
CA ALA A 301 1.76 -39.94 5.47
C ALA A 301 0.89 -40.00 6.75
N GLY A 302 -0.35 -40.51 6.64
CA GLY A 302 -1.28 -40.70 7.75
C GLY A 302 -2.29 -39.56 7.94
N PHE A 303 -2.34 -38.57 7.04
CA PHE A 303 -3.29 -37.46 7.12
C PHE A 303 -4.55 -37.74 6.32
N CYS A 304 -5.61 -38.08 7.04
CA CYS A 304 -6.93 -38.33 6.50
C CYS A 304 -7.72 -37.04 6.30
N ASN A 305 -7.46 -36.04 7.13
CA ASN A 305 -8.09 -34.72 7.18
C ASN A 305 -7.53 -33.75 6.10
N CYS A 306 -7.32 -34.26 4.90
CA CYS A 306 -6.75 -33.51 3.78
C CYS A 306 -7.76 -33.37 2.63
N VAL A 307 -7.77 -32.21 1.99
CA VAL A 307 -8.58 -31.92 0.80
C VAL A 307 -7.73 -31.26 -0.28
N SER A 308 -8.09 -31.44 -1.56
CA SER A 308 -7.48 -30.68 -2.66
C SER A 308 -8.45 -29.70 -3.30
N VAL A 309 -7.91 -28.60 -3.83
CA VAL A 309 -8.71 -27.63 -4.59
C VAL A 309 -9.11 -28.21 -5.96
N PRO A 310 -10.32 -27.93 -6.48
CA PRO A 310 -10.76 -28.47 -7.75
C PRO A 310 -10.08 -27.79 -8.95
N ASP A 311 -9.87 -26.48 -8.82
CA ASP A 311 -9.24 -25.62 -9.81
C ASP A 311 -7.81 -25.33 -9.33
N GLY A 312 -6.82 -25.52 -10.22
CA GLY A 312 -5.41 -25.28 -9.89
C GLY A 312 -5.09 -23.82 -9.57
N ALA A 313 -3.83 -23.55 -9.24
CA ALA A 313 -3.40 -22.24 -8.77
C ALA A 313 -3.61 -21.07 -9.77
N PRO A 314 -3.92 -19.86 -9.28
CA PRO A 314 -3.84 -18.64 -10.09
C PRO A 314 -2.39 -18.32 -10.48
N PRO A 315 -2.16 -17.58 -11.58
CA PRO A 315 -0.81 -17.10 -11.93
C PRO A 315 -0.26 -16.07 -10.93
N SER A 316 -1.14 -15.32 -10.25
CA SER A 316 -0.78 -14.30 -9.27
C SER A 316 -1.92 -14.04 -8.28
N VAL A 317 -1.59 -13.42 -7.15
CA VAL A 317 -2.55 -12.94 -6.15
C VAL A 317 -3.34 -11.77 -6.72
N SER A 318 -4.63 -11.68 -6.40
CA SER A 318 -5.47 -10.54 -6.78
C SER A 318 -5.06 -9.29 -5.99
N GLU A 319 -4.76 -8.21 -6.70
CA GLU A 319 -4.52 -6.88 -6.11
C GLU A 319 -5.81 -6.25 -5.52
N LYS A 320 -6.97 -6.78 -5.89
CA LYS A 320 -8.27 -6.30 -5.40
C LYS A 320 -8.60 -6.90 -4.03
N GLU A 321 -9.48 -6.25 -3.29
CA GLU A 321 -10.09 -6.81 -2.09
C GLU A 321 -10.83 -8.12 -2.41
N VAL A 322 -11.04 -8.95 -1.38
CA VAL A 322 -11.77 -10.22 -1.55
C VAL A 322 -13.21 -9.88 -1.96
N PRO A 323 -13.71 -10.36 -3.12
CA PRO A 323 -15.07 -10.09 -3.54
C PRO A 323 -16.10 -10.69 -2.56
N ALA A 324 -17.34 -10.21 -2.61
CA ALA A 324 -18.45 -10.86 -1.91
C ALA A 324 -18.64 -12.30 -2.41
N GLU A 325 -19.22 -13.16 -1.56
CA GLU A 325 -19.40 -14.60 -1.79
C GLU A 325 -20.06 -14.91 -3.15
N GLU A 326 -21.04 -14.09 -3.57
CA GLU A 326 -21.78 -14.27 -4.82
C GLU A 326 -21.00 -13.85 -6.06
N GLN A 327 -19.93 -13.06 -5.89
CA GLN A 327 -19.11 -12.51 -6.97
C GLN A 327 -17.78 -13.26 -7.15
N ASP A 328 -17.41 -14.08 -6.18
CA ASP A 328 -16.14 -14.80 -6.13
C ASP A 328 -16.18 -16.14 -6.89
N THR A 329 -16.54 -16.04 -8.16
CA THR A 329 -16.78 -17.19 -9.06
C THR A 329 -15.60 -18.16 -9.18
N LYS A 330 -14.35 -17.67 -9.06
CA LYS A 330 -13.15 -18.49 -9.15
C LYS A 330 -12.95 -19.38 -7.92
N TYR A 331 -13.30 -18.88 -6.74
CA TYR A 331 -13.15 -19.59 -5.47
C TYR A 331 -14.50 -20.06 -4.90
N GLN A 332 -15.53 -20.16 -5.76
CA GLN A 332 -16.87 -20.61 -5.41
C GLN A 332 -16.88 -21.94 -4.65
N TYR A 333 -15.89 -22.80 -4.89
CA TYR A 333 -15.75 -24.07 -4.20
C TYR A 333 -15.53 -23.92 -2.69
N LEU A 334 -14.85 -22.87 -2.22
CA LEU A 334 -14.67 -22.59 -0.79
C LEU A 334 -16.01 -22.22 -0.15
N TRP A 335 -16.78 -21.36 -0.83
CA TRP A 335 -18.10 -20.93 -0.37
C TRP A 335 -19.11 -22.07 -0.35
N ASN A 336 -19.12 -22.90 -1.39
CA ASN A 336 -19.91 -24.13 -1.44
C ASN A 336 -19.56 -25.10 -0.30
N CYS A 337 -18.36 -25.01 0.27
CA CYS A 337 -17.85 -25.86 1.34
C CYS A 337 -17.70 -25.14 2.70
N LYS A 338 -18.21 -23.90 2.83
CA LYS A 338 -17.95 -23.00 3.98
C LYS A 338 -18.26 -23.63 5.34
N GLU A 339 -19.35 -24.41 5.41
CA GLU A 339 -19.78 -25.08 6.65
C GLU A 339 -18.73 -26.06 7.20
N TYR A 340 -17.93 -26.69 6.33
CA TYR A 340 -16.89 -27.65 6.72
C TYR A 340 -15.70 -26.96 7.38
N PHE A 341 -15.47 -25.67 7.10
CA PHE A 341 -14.38 -24.88 7.67
C PHE A 341 -14.74 -24.17 8.98
N LYS A 342 -16.01 -24.21 9.40
CA LYS A 342 -16.45 -23.50 10.62
C LYS A 342 -15.84 -24.08 11.89
N LYS A 343 -15.68 -25.40 11.96
CA LYS A 343 -15.09 -26.10 13.12
C LYS A 343 -13.56 -26.13 13.10
N ALA A 344 -12.95 -25.80 11.96
CA ALA A 344 -11.51 -25.83 11.80
C ALA A 344 -10.85 -24.69 12.59
N SER A 345 -10.11 -25.05 13.64
CA SER A 345 -9.25 -24.14 14.40
C SER A 345 -7.90 -23.94 13.72
N ARG A 346 -7.44 -24.96 12.97
CA ARG A 346 -6.14 -24.96 12.29
C ARG A 346 -6.29 -25.41 10.85
N ILE A 347 -5.82 -24.61 9.91
CA ILE A 347 -5.83 -24.90 8.48
C ILE A 347 -4.39 -24.84 7.98
N ILE A 348 -3.86 -25.96 7.52
CA ILE A 348 -2.51 -26.07 6.97
C ILE A 348 -2.60 -25.96 5.45
N LEU A 349 -1.96 -24.94 4.89
CA LEU A 349 -1.86 -24.69 3.46
C LEU A 349 -0.56 -25.31 2.95
N ALA A 350 -0.72 -26.45 2.27
CA ALA A 350 0.33 -27.26 1.68
C ALA A 350 0.23 -27.24 0.14
N THR A 351 0.14 -26.04 -0.43
CA THR A 351 0.12 -25.82 -1.88
C THR A 351 1.51 -25.98 -2.50
N ASP A 352 1.60 -25.96 -3.82
CA ASP A 352 2.87 -26.12 -4.53
C ASP A 352 3.88 -25.03 -4.12
N GLY A 353 5.17 -25.40 -4.08
CA GLY A 353 6.27 -24.51 -3.70
C GLY A 353 6.63 -23.45 -4.73
N ASP A 354 5.95 -23.40 -5.87
CA ASP A 354 6.17 -22.45 -6.95
C ASP A 354 5.35 -21.15 -6.78
N LEU A 355 5.55 -20.19 -7.69
CA LEU A 355 4.87 -18.88 -7.60
C LEU A 355 3.33 -18.99 -7.68
N PRO A 356 2.75 -19.79 -8.59
CA PRO A 356 1.32 -20.06 -8.57
C PRO A 356 0.83 -20.67 -7.25
N GLY A 357 1.50 -21.72 -6.73
CA GLY A 357 1.09 -22.36 -5.49
C GLY A 357 1.17 -21.41 -4.28
N GLN A 358 2.16 -20.52 -4.25
CA GLN A 358 2.24 -19.45 -3.25
C GLN A 358 1.09 -18.45 -3.37
N ALA A 359 0.70 -18.09 -4.61
CA ALA A 359 -0.44 -17.22 -4.84
C ALA A 359 -1.76 -17.88 -4.43
N LEU A 360 -1.92 -19.19 -4.66
CA LEU A 360 -3.05 -19.96 -4.18
C LEU A 360 -3.14 -19.93 -2.65
N ALA A 361 -2.03 -20.19 -1.95
CA ALA A 361 -2.00 -20.15 -0.48
C ALA A 361 -2.44 -18.79 0.07
N GLU A 362 -2.01 -17.70 -0.55
CA GLU A 362 -2.41 -16.33 -0.14
C GLU A 362 -3.90 -16.06 -0.38
N GLU A 363 -4.45 -16.51 -1.50
CA GLU A 363 -5.88 -16.37 -1.81
C GLU A 363 -6.77 -17.24 -0.90
N LEU A 364 -6.30 -18.43 -0.53
CA LEU A 364 -6.94 -19.30 0.46
C LEU A 364 -6.90 -18.64 1.85
N ALA A 365 -5.74 -18.18 2.30
CA ALA A 365 -5.56 -17.57 3.62
C ALA A 365 -6.44 -16.33 3.81
N ARG A 366 -6.55 -15.46 2.78
CA ARG A 366 -7.42 -14.27 2.83
C ARG A 366 -8.92 -14.59 2.95
N ARG A 367 -9.38 -15.77 2.51
CA ARG A 367 -10.80 -16.19 2.56
C ARG A 367 -11.14 -17.03 3.78
N LEU A 368 -10.19 -17.86 4.22
CA LEU A 368 -10.36 -18.77 5.35
C LEU A 368 -10.01 -18.11 6.69
N GLY A 369 -9.31 -16.97 6.67
CA GLY A 369 -8.82 -16.25 7.85
C GLY A 369 -7.35 -16.60 8.12
N ARG A 370 -6.46 -15.60 7.96
CA ARG A 370 -5.00 -15.79 8.10
C ARG A 370 -4.63 -16.29 9.49
N GLU A 371 -5.37 -15.86 10.50
CA GLU A 371 -5.17 -16.19 11.92
C GLU A 371 -5.35 -17.68 12.23
N ARG A 372 -6.06 -18.41 11.38
CA ARG A 372 -6.24 -19.86 11.48
C ARG A 372 -5.40 -20.63 10.46
N CYS A 373 -4.53 -19.96 9.71
CA CYS A 373 -3.74 -20.57 8.65
C CYS A 373 -2.29 -20.81 9.07
N TRP A 374 -1.76 -21.94 8.63
CA TRP A 374 -0.36 -22.30 8.66
C TRP A 374 0.10 -22.57 7.23
N ARG A 375 1.38 -22.33 6.93
CA ARG A 375 1.97 -22.56 5.62
C ARG A 375 3.09 -23.58 5.73
N VAL A 376 3.05 -24.57 4.85
CA VAL A 376 4.14 -25.54 4.70
C VAL A 376 5.29 -24.90 3.94
N LYS A 377 6.51 -25.15 4.42
CA LYS A 377 7.74 -24.90 3.64
C LYS A 377 8.30 -26.23 3.18
N TRP A 378 8.32 -26.45 1.88
CA TRP A 378 8.90 -27.65 1.30
C TRP A 378 10.42 -27.69 1.50
N PRO A 379 11.02 -28.86 1.80
CA PRO A 379 12.44 -28.98 2.08
C PRO A 379 13.30 -28.70 0.84
N LYS A 380 14.59 -28.40 1.08
CA LYS A 380 15.57 -28.28 0.00
C LYS A 380 15.80 -29.64 -0.66
N LYS A 381 15.79 -29.66 -1.99
CA LYS A 381 16.10 -30.82 -2.82
C LYS A 381 17.58 -30.83 -3.22
N ASN A 382 18.12 -29.65 -3.52
CA ASN A 382 19.53 -29.39 -3.81
C ASN A 382 19.84 -27.90 -3.54
N ASP A 383 21.06 -27.44 -3.85
CA ASP A 383 21.48 -26.05 -3.63
C ASP A 383 20.66 -25.01 -4.40
N LEU A 384 19.93 -25.44 -5.45
CA LEU A 384 19.21 -24.57 -6.39
C LEU A 384 17.68 -24.72 -6.34
N GLY A 385 17.14 -25.63 -5.52
CA GLY A 385 15.73 -25.99 -5.61
C GLY A 385 15.17 -26.65 -4.36
N HIS A 386 13.85 -26.50 -4.19
CA HIS A 386 13.07 -27.15 -3.15
C HIS A 386 12.20 -28.24 -3.79
N PHE A 387 11.73 -29.18 -2.99
CA PHE A 387 10.68 -30.10 -3.44
C PHE A 387 9.43 -29.30 -3.81
N LYS A 388 8.73 -29.77 -4.84
CA LYS A 388 7.60 -29.02 -5.41
C LYS A 388 6.33 -29.14 -4.58
N ASP A 389 5.98 -30.36 -4.20
CA ASP A 389 4.68 -30.71 -3.65
C ASP A 389 4.77 -31.95 -2.75
N ALA A 390 3.64 -32.36 -2.18
CA ALA A 390 3.58 -33.47 -1.24
C ALA A 390 3.94 -34.81 -1.89
N ASN A 391 3.51 -35.02 -3.14
CA ASN A 391 3.81 -36.27 -3.84
C ASN A 391 5.31 -36.41 -4.13
N GLU A 392 6.02 -35.34 -4.51
CA GLU A 392 7.47 -35.41 -4.65
C GLU A 392 8.15 -35.75 -3.32
N VAL A 393 7.77 -35.10 -2.22
CA VAL A 393 8.35 -35.42 -0.90
C VAL A 393 8.10 -36.88 -0.53
N LEU A 394 6.89 -37.40 -0.74
CA LEU A 394 6.57 -38.81 -0.50
C LEU A 394 7.45 -39.75 -1.33
N MET A 395 7.59 -39.48 -2.62
CA MET A 395 8.35 -40.34 -3.54
C MET A 395 9.85 -40.38 -3.23
N TYR A 396 10.44 -39.25 -2.82
CA TYR A 396 11.89 -39.14 -2.64
C TYR A 396 12.35 -39.28 -1.18
N LEU A 397 11.56 -38.83 -0.22
CA LEU A 397 11.93 -38.80 1.21
C LEU A 397 11.06 -39.71 2.08
N GLY A 398 9.94 -40.20 1.55
CA GLY A 398 9.05 -41.14 2.23
C GLY A 398 8.01 -40.49 3.15
N PRO A 399 7.08 -41.31 3.68
CA PRO A 399 5.90 -40.83 4.40
C PRO A 399 6.23 -40.22 5.77
N SER A 400 7.28 -40.68 6.46
CA SER A 400 7.67 -40.14 7.77
C SER A 400 8.16 -38.70 7.65
N VAL A 401 9.00 -38.41 6.64
CA VAL A 401 9.52 -37.07 6.41
C VAL A 401 8.41 -36.12 5.97
N LEU A 402 7.50 -36.58 5.09
CA LEU A 402 6.31 -35.80 4.73
C LEU A 402 5.48 -35.45 5.97
N LYS A 403 5.28 -36.40 6.88
CA LYS A 403 4.58 -36.16 8.15
C LYS A 403 5.25 -35.08 9.00
N ASP A 404 6.55 -35.18 9.23
CA ASP A 404 7.29 -34.21 10.03
C ASP A 404 7.19 -32.79 9.44
N ILE A 405 7.23 -32.65 8.12
CA ILE A 405 7.10 -31.34 7.43
C ILE A 405 5.73 -30.71 7.68
N ILE A 406 4.66 -31.49 7.62
CA ILE A 406 3.29 -31.00 7.85
C ILE A 406 3.07 -30.65 9.32
N ASP A 407 3.56 -31.48 10.24
CA ASP A 407 3.45 -31.21 11.68
C ASP A 407 4.18 -29.91 12.07
N ASN A 408 5.30 -29.62 11.41
CA ASN A 408 6.11 -28.40 11.57
C ASN A 408 5.73 -27.24 10.64
N ALA A 409 4.52 -27.23 10.05
CA ALA A 409 4.04 -26.09 9.29
C ALA A 409 4.13 -24.79 10.12
N GLU A 410 4.56 -23.70 9.50
CA GLU A 410 4.75 -22.41 10.18
C GLU A 410 3.46 -21.60 10.17
N LEU A 411 3.27 -20.70 11.15
CA LEU A 411 2.14 -19.76 11.13
C LEU A 411 2.15 -18.93 9.84
N TYR A 412 0.97 -18.74 9.25
CA TYR A 412 0.86 -17.89 8.06
C TYR A 412 1.25 -16.45 8.44
N PRO A 413 2.13 -15.77 7.68
CA PRO A 413 2.56 -14.43 8.03
C PRO A 413 1.38 -13.45 8.02
N ILE A 414 1.23 -12.71 9.13
CA ILE A 414 0.23 -11.65 9.28
C ILE A 414 0.96 -10.31 9.19
N SER A 415 0.60 -9.50 8.19
CA SER A 415 1.19 -8.16 8.03
C SER A 415 1.03 -7.33 9.30
N GLY A 416 2.13 -6.76 9.79
CA GLY A 416 2.17 -5.96 11.02
C GLY A 416 2.38 -6.75 12.31
N LEU A 417 2.43 -8.09 12.26
CA LEU A 417 2.79 -8.94 13.40
C LEU A 417 4.09 -9.69 13.09
N PHE A 418 5.17 -9.29 13.75
CA PHE A 418 6.50 -9.85 13.57
C PHE A 418 6.99 -10.45 14.88
N ASN A 419 7.79 -11.52 14.81
CA ASN A 419 8.53 -12.03 15.96
C ASN A 419 9.83 -11.23 16.11
N PHE A 420 10.30 -11.01 17.34
CA PHE A 420 11.62 -10.41 17.59
C PHE A 420 12.75 -11.17 16.92
N SER A 421 12.63 -12.49 16.74
CA SER A 421 13.62 -13.28 16.02
C SER A 421 13.87 -12.78 14.60
N SER A 422 12.88 -12.13 13.97
CA SER A 422 13.02 -11.52 12.65
C SER A 422 13.91 -10.26 12.64
N PHE A 423 14.21 -9.69 13.81
CA PHE A 423 14.99 -8.46 13.99
C PHE A 423 16.28 -8.69 14.80
N PHE A 424 16.65 -9.93 15.12
CA PHE A 424 17.86 -10.20 15.92
C PHE A 424 19.13 -9.64 15.29
N ASP A 425 19.29 -9.75 13.97
CA ASP A 425 20.44 -9.16 13.27
C ASP A 425 20.50 -7.62 13.42
N GLU A 426 19.34 -6.95 13.42
CA GLU A 426 19.24 -5.50 13.63
C GLU A 426 19.56 -5.14 15.10
N ILE A 427 19.03 -5.91 16.05
CA ILE A 427 19.28 -5.74 17.48
C ILE A 427 20.77 -5.95 17.80
N ASP A 428 21.40 -6.96 17.21
CA ASP A 428 22.83 -7.23 17.37
C ASP A 428 23.67 -6.08 16.81
N GLN A 429 23.31 -5.56 15.63
CA GLN A 429 23.98 -4.40 15.05
C GLN A 429 23.81 -3.13 15.90
N TYR A 430 22.62 -2.91 16.47
CA TYR A 430 22.35 -1.83 17.43
C TYR A 430 23.23 -1.97 18.68
N TYR A 431 23.28 -3.17 19.26
CA TYR A 431 24.07 -3.47 20.47
C TYR A 431 25.58 -3.27 20.23
N HIS A 432 26.10 -3.76 19.11
CA HIS A 432 27.51 -3.62 18.73
C HIS A 432 27.87 -2.26 18.14
N ARG A 433 26.88 -1.35 18.01
CA ARG A 433 27.06 0.00 17.46
C ARG A 433 27.62 0.01 16.03
N THR A 434 27.25 -1.00 15.25
CA THR A 434 27.63 -1.09 13.84
C THR A 434 26.55 -0.51 12.92
N LEU A 435 25.35 -0.23 13.46
CA LEU A 435 24.31 0.51 12.75
C LEU A 435 24.56 2.03 12.82
N GLY A 436 24.47 2.70 11.68
CA GLY A 436 24.95 4.07 11.42
C GLY A 436 24.67 5.17 12.47
N TYR A 437 23.66 6.01 12.25
CA TYR A 437 23.45 7.27 12.99
C TYR A 437 22.55 7.14 14.24
N GLU A 438 22.37 5.94 14.79
CA GLU A 438 21.39 5.69 15.85
C GLU A 438 21.79 6.24 17.22
N PHE A 439 23.07 6.55 17.41
CA PHE A 439 23.59 7.30 18.56
C PHE A 439 23.50 8.82 18.37
N GLY A 440 22.92 9.27 17.26
CA GLY A 440 22.78 10.67 16.89
C GLY A 440 24.06 11.23 16.27
N VAL A 441 23.88 12.17 15.35
CA VAL A 441 24.95 12.96 14.76
C VAL A 441 25.23 14.16 15.66
N SER A 442 26.52 14.38 15.96
CA SER A 442 26.98 15.58 16.67
C SER A 442 26.46 16.85 16.00
N THR A 443 26.10 17.82 16.82
CA THR A 443 25.66 19.14 16.39
C THR A 443 26.80 20.04 15.92
N GLY A 444 28.05 19.61 16.14
CA GLY A 444 29.26 20.40 15.94
C GLY A 444 29.58 21.35 17.11
N TRP A 445 28.74 21.39 18.14
CA TRP A 445 28.97 22.18 19.35
C TRP A 445 29.09 21.28 20.58
N ARG A 446 30.26 21.33 21.22
CA ARG A 446 30.57 20.53 22.41
C ARG A 446 29.59 20.82 23.56
N ALA A 447 29.16 22.08 23.70
CA ALA A 447 28.21 22.47 24.73
C ALA A 447 26.83 21.83 24.53
N LEU A 448 26.47 21.42 23.31
CA LEU A 448 25.15 20.88 22.98
C LEU A 448 25.15 19.35 22.83
N ASP A 449 26.25 18.73 22.43
CA ASP A 449 26.30 17.28 22.12
C ASP A 449 25.97 16.36 23.31
N ASN A 450 26.09 16.81 24.55
CA ASN A 450 25.63 16.05 25.72
C ASN A 450 24.11 16.17 25.96
N LEU A 451 23.47 17.17 25.36
CA LEU A 451 22.07 17.52 25.53
C LEU A 451 21.23 17.08 24.33
N TYR A 452 21.76 17.20 23.11
CA TYR A 452 21.02 16.92 21.89
C TYR A 452 21.97 16.51 20.76
N ASN A 453 21.71 15.34 20.16
CA ASN A 453 22.30 14.90 18.90
C ASN A 453 21.17 14.63 17.89
N VAL A 454 21.50 14.73 16.60
CA VAL A 454 20.51 14.66 15.52
C VAL A 454 20.36 13.22 15.03
N VAL A 455 19.19 12.62 15.26
CA VAL A 455 18.91 11.23 14.85
C VAL A 455 17.99 11.20 13.64
N PRO A 456 18.35 10.52 12.53
CA PRO A 456 17.44 10.32 11.41
C PRO A 456 16.10 9.73 11.85
N GLY A 457 15.00 10.27 11.33
CA GLY A 457 13.65 9.79 11.61
C GLY A 457 12.98 10.33 12.88
N GLU A 458 13.65 11.21 13.62
CA GLU A 458 13.06 11.96 14.72
C GLU A 458 12.47 13.31 14.28
N LEU A 459 11.50 13.80 15.07
CA LEU A 459 10.91 15.13 14.93
C LEU A 459 11.38 16.06 16.05
N THR A 460 12.08 17.13 15.68
CA THR A 460 12.53 18.19 16.59
C THR A 460 11.69 19.44 16.41
N ILE A 461 11.02 19.87 17.47
CA ILE A 461 10.32 21.15 17.51
C ILE A 461 11.27 22.23 18.00
N VAL A 462 11.37 23.32 17.24
CA VAL A 462 12.17 24.49 17.62
C VAL A 462 11.24 25.69 17.83
N THR A 463 11.31 26.31 19.00
CA THR A 463 10.53 27.50 19.34
C THR A 463 11.38 28.58 20.01
N GLY A 464 10.77 29.73 20.30
CA GLY A 464 11.46 30.94 20.74
C GLY A 464 10.72 32.18 20.27
N VAL A 465 10.79 33.24 21.08
CA VAL A 465 10.16 34.53 20.78
C VAL A 465 10.56 35.06 19.39
N PRO A 466 9.74 35.87 18.71
CA PRO A 466 10.11 36.45 17.41
C PRO A 466 11.47 37.15 17.47
N ASN A 467 12.30 37.01 16.44
CA ASN A 467 13.67 37.56 16.40
C ASN A 467 14.63 37.01 17.48
N SER A 468 14.47 35.74 17.87
CA SER A 468 15.41 35.01 18.75
C SER A 468 16.57 34.34 18.01
N GLY A 469 16.49 34.22 16.68
CA GLY A 469 17.52 33.54 15.87
C GLY A 469 17.27 32.05 15.62
N LYS A 470 16.03 31.53 15.74
CA LYS A 470 15.69 30.12 15.47
C LYS A 470 16.19 29.63 14.10
N SER A 471 15.80 30.29 13.02
CA SER A 471 16.19 29.93 11.66
C SER A 471 17.71 30.06 11.47
N GLU A 472 18.32 31.07 12.09
CA GLU A 472 19.77 31.30 12.02
C GLU A 472 20.56 30.17 12.69
N TRP A 473 20.08 29.70 13.85
CA TRP A 473 20.64 28.57 14.58
C TRP A 473 20.44 27.25 13.84
N ILE A 474 19.25 27.01 13.25
CA ILE A 474 19.00 25.83 12.42
C ILE A 474 19.96 25.83 11.23
N ASP A 475 20.07 26.93 10.49
CA ASP A 475 20.99 27.04 9.35
C ASP A 475 22.44 26.69 9.74
N ALA A 476 22.90 27.17 10.91
CA ALA A 476 24.22 26.83 11.43
C ALA A 476 24.38 25.34 11.77
N LEU A 477 23.35 24.74 12.37
CA LEU A 477 23.33 23.30 12.63
C LEU A 477 23.40 22.51 11.32
N LEU A 478 22.65 22.90 10.28
CA LEU A 478 22.70 22.22 8.99
C LEU A 478 24.09 22.29 8.35
N CYS A 479 24.75 23.45 8.43
CA CYS A 479 26.13 23.60 7.97
C CYS A 479 27.08 22.65 8.71
N ASN A 480 26.99 22.56 10.04
CA ASN A 480 27.80 21.65 10.84
C ASN A 480 27.57 20.18 10.49
N LEU A 481 26.31 19.78 10.31
CA LEU A 481 25.95 18.41 9.91
C LEU A 481 26.47 18.07 8.51
N ASN A 482 26.42 19.03 7.58
CA ASN A 482 27.01 18.83 6.25
C ASN A 482 28.55 18.72 6.32
N GLU A 483 29.21 19.60 7.08
CA GLU A 483 30.68 19.58 7.26
C GLU A 483 31.15 18.30 7.94
N GLY A 484 30.41 17.80 8.95
CA GLY A 484 30.78 16.63 9.73
C GLY A 484 30.48 15.29 9.05
N VAL A 485 29.30 15.13 8.45
CA VAL A 485 28.83 13.82 7.93
C VAL A 485 28.22 13.88 6.52
N GLY A 486 28.34 15.03 5.83
CA GLY A 486 27.93 15.17 4.44
C GLY A 486 26.41 15.18 4.22
N TRP A 487 25.62 15.48 5.25
CA TRP A 487 24.16 15.45 5.14
C TRP A 487 23.62 16.46 4.12
N LYS A 488 22.52 16.07 3.48
CA LYS A 488 21.77 16.91 2.53
C LYS A 488 20.37 17.20 3.05
N PHE A 489 19.84 18.36 2.67
CA PHE A 489 18.65 18.92 3.30
C PHE A 489 17.59 19.38 2.29
N ALA A 490 16.34 19.24 2.68
CA ALA A 490 15.21 19.93 2.05
C ALA A 490 14.77 21.10 2.93
N LEU A 491 14.59 22.28 2.34
CA LEU A 491 14.24 23.51 3.04
C LEU A 491 12.88 24.03 2.57
N CYS A 492 11.88 23.92 3.43
CA CYS A 492 10.57 24.56 3.30
C CYS A 492 10.59 25.86 4.13
N SER A 493 11.36 26.85 3.66
CA SER A 493 11.49 28.17 4.28
C SER A 493 10.68 29.19 3.51
N MET A 494 9.51 29.56 4.04
CA MET A 494 8.57 30.46 3.34
C MET A 494 8.86 31.95 3.60
N GLU A 495 9.45 32.29 4.76
CA GLU A 495 9.75 33.69 5.11
C GLU A 495 11.03 34.24 4.46
N ASN A 496 12.07 33.41 4.25
CA ASN A 496 13.32 33.89 3.66
C ASN A 496 13.25 33.92 2.13
N LYS A 497 13.63 35.07 1.55
CA LYS A 497 13.92 35.15 0.10
C LYS A 497 15.15 34.29 -0.21
N VAL A 498 15.14 33.62 -1.36
CA VAL A 498 16.22 32.70 -1.80
C VAL A 498 17.59 33.36 -1.71
N ARG A 499 17.73 34.59 -2.20
CA ARG A 499 19.00 35.33 -2.18
C ARG A 499 19.51 35.59 -0.75
N ASP A 500 18.59 35.85 0.18
CA ASP A 500 18.92 36.19 1.56
C ASP A 500 19.27 34.91 2.35
N HIS A 501 18.59 33.79 2.05
CA HIS A 501 18.91 32.48 2.63
C HIS A 501 20.25 31.94 2.10
N ALA A 502 20.47 32.01 0.79
CA ALA A 502 21.73 31.63 0.17
C ALA A 502 22.90 32.42 0.77
N ARG A 503 22.74 33.75 0.95
CA ARG A 503 23.74 34.59 1.64
C ARG A 503 24.05 34.03 3.04
N LYS A 504 23.02 33.81 3.87
CA LYS A 504 23.19 33.31 5.25
C LYS A 504 23.91 31.96 5.31
N LEU A 505 23.61 31.04 4.40
CA LEU A 505 24.23 29.72 4.36
C LEU A 505 25.69 29.79 3.88
N LEU A 506 25.97 30.64 2.88
CA LEU A 506 27.33 30.87 2.37
C LEU A 506 28.24 31.53 3.40
N GLU A 507 27.73 32.51 4.15
CA GLU A 507 28.52 33.17 5.20
C GLU A 507 28.94 32.19 6.29
N LYS A 508 28.04 31.26 6.66
CA LYS A 508 28.31 30.21 7.65
C LYS A 508 29.30 29.17 7.14
N SER A 509 29.15 28.70 5.90
CA SER A 509 30.01 27.66 5.35
C SER A 509 31.41 28.18 4.97
N ILE A 510 31.50 29.39 4.43
CA ILE A 510 32.76 30.02 4.01
C ILE A 510 33.46 30.71 5.20
N LYS A 511 32.71 31.05 6.26
CA LYS A 511 33.20 31.75 7.45
C LYS A 511 33.75 33.15 7.12
N LYS A 512 33.13 33.80 6.13
CA LYS A 512 33.43 35.18 5.67
C LYS A 512 32.13 35.92 5.31
N PRO A 513 32.08 37.25 5.49
CA PRO A 513 30.91 38.02 5.11
C PRO A 513 30.71 38.04 3.59
N PHE A 514 29.47 38.06 3.14
CA PHE A 514 29.10 38.16 1.72
C PHE A 514 29.37 39.57 1.19
N PHE A 515 29.13 40.58 2.03
CA PHE A 515 29.33 41.99 1.71
C PHE A 515 30.51 42.58 2.49
N GLY A 516 31.37 43.35 1.81
CA GLY A 516 32.43 44.15 2.45
C GLY A 516 31.94 45.53 2.92
N VAL A 517 30.63 45.67 3.15
CA VAL A 517 29.99 46.91 3.59
C VAL A 517 29.01 46.61 4.73
N GLY A 518 28.69 47.61 5.54
CA GLY A 518 27.81 47.44 6.70
C GLY A 518 28.44 46.52 7.74
N TYR A 519 27.78 45.38 8.03
CA TYR A 519 28.24 44.42 9.04
C TYR A 519 29.58 43.75 8.69
N GLY A 520 29.98 43.73 7.41
CA GLY A 520 31.26 43.19 6.96
C GLY A 520 32.34 44.24 6.67
N SER A 521 32.17 45.50 7.08
CA SER A 521 33.11 46.58 6.70
C SER A 521 34.54 46.39 7.23
N ASN A 522 34.71 45.63 8.32
CA ASN A 522 35.98 45.46 9.02
C ASN A 522 36.64 44.09 8.76
N VAL A 523 36.06 43.27 7.87
CA VAL A 523 36.51 41.90 7.60
C VAL A 523 36.55 41.68 6.09
N GLU A 524 37.51 40.89 5.62
CA GLU A 524 37.60 40.55 4.20
C GLU A 524 36.36 39.73 3.77
N ARG A 525 35.65 40.22 2.75
CA ARG A 525 34.50 39.51 2.18
C ARG A 525 34.92 38.28 1.38
N MET A 526 34.00 37.33 1.23
CA MET A 526 34.24 36.17 0.36
C MET A 526 34.62 36.59 -1.07
N SER A 527 35.61 35.90 -1.64
CA SER A 527 36.07 36.13 -3.01
C SER A 527 35.02 35.65 -4.03
N VAL A 528 35.20 36.02 -5.30
CA VAL A 528 34.31 35.55 -6.38
C VAL A 528 34.47 34.04 -6.59
N GLU A 529 35.69 33.52 -6.46
CA GLU A 529 35.99 32.09 -6.55
C GLU A 529 35.34 31.31 -5.39
N GLU A 530 35.39 31.86 -4.17
CA GLU A 530 34.72 31.28 -3.00
C GLU A 530 33.20 31.26 -3.19
N LEU A 531 32.63 32.35 -3.74
CA LEU A 531 31.21 32.42 -4.07
C LEU A 531 30.79 31.36 -5.11
N GLU A 532 31.55 31.18 -6.19
CA GLU A 532 31.22 30.17 -7.22
C GLU A 532 31.35 28.74 -6.69
N LYS A 533 32.34 28.46 -5.84
CA LYS A 533 32.42 27.17 -5.13
C LYS A 533 31.23 26.99 -4.17
N GLY A 534 30.89 28.03 -3.44
CA GLY A 534 29.75 28.05 -2.52
C GLY A 534 28.41 27.81 -3.21
N LYS A 535 28.21 28.34 -4.43
CA LYS A 535 27.00 28.04 -5.23
C LYS A 535 26.87 26.57 -5.59
N LYS A 536 27.97 25.90 -5.94
CA LYS A 536 27.98 24.45 -6.19
C LYS A 536 27.63 23.68 -4.93
N TRP A 537 28.26 24.06 -3.81
CA TRP A 537 27.94 23.48 -2.50
C TRP A 537 26.47 23.65 -2.13
N LEU A 538 25.87 24.83 -2.34
CA LEU A 538 24.45 25.08 -2.11
C LEU A 538 23.58 24.12 -2.93
N ASN A 539 23.87 23.98 -4.23
CA ASN A 539 23.13 23.10 -5.14
C ASN A 539 23.21 21.63 -4.72
N ASP A 540 24.39 21.18 -4.28
CA ASP A 540 24.63 19.78 -3.93
C ASP A 540 24.06 19.41 -2.56
N THR A 541 23.89 20.40 -1.68
CA THR A 541 23.52 20.22 -0.26
C THR A 541 22.05 20.50 0.02
N PHE A 542 21.45 21.53 -0.62
CA PHE A 542 20.12 22.02 -0.27
C PHE A 542 19.14 21.93 -1.44
N GLN A 543 17.96 21.37 -1.16
CA GLN A 543 16.80 21.35 -2.06
C GLN A 543 15.73 22.28 -1.51
N LEU A 544 15.29 23.27 -2.29
CA LEU A 544 14.31 24.25 -1.84
C LEU A 544 12.89 23.81 -2.17
N ILE A 545 12.01 23.78 -1.18
CA ILE A 545 10.56 23.58 -1.34
C ILE A 545 9.90 24.95 -1.22
N ARG A 546 9.32 25.44 -2.32
CA ARG A 546 8.71 26.77 -2.39
C ARG A 546 7.36 26.71 -3.09
N CYS A 547 6.38 27.42 -2.56
CA CYS A 547 5.12 27.66 -3.25
C CYS A 547 5.27 28.96 -4.07
N GLU A 548 5.12 28.87 -5.40
CA GLU A 548 5.16 30.04 -6.30
C GLU A 548 3.75 30.64 -6.56
N ASN A 549 2.71 29.97 -6.07
CA ASN A 549 1.32 30.40 -6.22
C ASN A 549 0.87 31.26 -5.03
N ASP A 550 -0.20 32.06 -5.19
CA ASP A 550 -0.80 32.89 -4.15
C ASP A 550 -1.43 32.10 -2.97
N SER A 551 -1.40 30.77 -3.01
CA SER A 551 -1.96 29.89 -1.99
C SER A 551 -0.91 29.37 -1.02
N LEU A 552 -1.22 29.31 0.28
CA LEU A 552 -0.37 28.67 1.29
C LEU A 552 -0.22 27.17 1.01
N PRO A 553 0.98 26.58 1.21
CA PRO A 553 1.21 25.16 1.00
C PRO A 553 0.60 24.30 2.11
N SER A 554 -0.08 23.22 1.74
CA SER A 554 -0.52 22.21 2.71
C SER A 554 0.64 21.34 3.18
N ILE A 555 0.55 20.81 4.41
CA ILE A 555 1.59 19.89 4.92
C ILE A 555 1.74 18.64 4.03
N GLN A 556 0.65 18.16 3.45
CA GLN A 556 0.66 16.96 2.60
C GLN A 556 1.54 17.19 1.37
N TRP A 557 1.37 18.34 0.74
CA TRP A 557 2.16 18.75 -0.43
C TRP A 557 3.64 18.91 -0.08
N VAL A 558 3.97 19.53 1.06
CA VAL A 558 5.36 19.66 1.53
C VAL A 558 6.01 18.29 1.73
N LEU A 559 5.32 17.35 2.39
CA LEU A 559 5.84 16.01 2.65
C LEU A 559 5.99 15.18 1.37
N GLU A 560 5.13 15.37 0.36
CA GLU A 560 5.25 14.72 -0.93
C GLU A 560 6.48 15.18 -1.72
N LEU A 561 6.79 16.48 -1.71
CA LEU A 561 8.02 17.01 -2.30
C LEU A 561 9.26 16.60 -1.51
N ALA A 562 9.20 16.63 -0.18
CA ALA A 562 10.28 16.15 0.67
C ALA A 562 10.57 14.66 0.41
N ARG A 563 9.52 13.84 0.23
CA ARG A 563 9.66 12.43 -0.18
C ARG A 563 10.42 12.30 -1.51
N ALA A 564 10.07 13.11 -2.50
CA ALA A 564 10.79 13.11 -3.77
C ALA A 564 12.27 13.52 -3.59
N ALA A 565 12.54 14.49 -2.72
CA ALA A 565 13.90 14.94 -2.40
C ALA A 565 14.74 13.84 -1.71
N VAL A 566 14.15 13.09 -0.77
CA VAL A 566 14.80 11.93 -0.14
C VAL A 566 15.17 10.89 -1.20
N LEU A 567 14.20 10.49 -2.04
CA LEU A 567 14.39 9.41 -3.01
C LEU A 567 15.37 9.77 -4.14
N ARG A 568 15.40 11.03 -4.59
CA ARG A 568 16.21 11.45 -5.74
C ARG A 568 17.56 12.02 -5.37
N HIS A 569 17.65 12.72 -4.24
CA HIS A 569 18.83 13.50 -3.86
C HIS A 569 19.49 13.00 -2.58
N GLY A 570 18.93 11.96 -1.93
CA GLY A 570 19.48 11.39 -0.71
C GLY A 570 19.38 12.35 0.48
N VAL A 571 18.32 13.17 0.53
CA VAL A 571 18.09 14.10 1.65
C VAL A 571 17.88 13.34 2.95
N GLN A 572 18.56 13.79 4.02
CA GLN A 572 18.51 13.19 5.35
C GLN A 572 17.86 14.12 6.40
N GLY A 573 17.61 15.37 6.03
CA GLY A 573 16.96 16.33 6.90
C GLY A 573 15.97 17.25 6.18
N LEU A 574 14.83 17.52 6.81
CA LEU A 574 13.80 18.45 6.34
C LEU A 574 13.61 19.57 7.36
N VAL A 575 13.68 20.82 6.91
CA VAL A 575 13.31 21.99 7.71
C VAL A 575 11.99 22.54 7.21
N ILE A 576 11.03 22.74 8.12
CA ILE A 576 9.79 23.45 7.87
C ILE A 576 9.77 24.68 8.79
N ASP A 577 9.88 25.86 8.18
CA ASP A 577 10.03 27.13 8.89
C ASP A 577 9.27 28.27 8.20
N PRO A 578 8.24 28.86 8.84
CA PRO A 578 7.58 28.49 10.10
C PRO A 578 6.25 27.74 9.90
N TYR A 579 5.72 27.14 10.99
CA TYR A 579 4.38 26.54 11.07
C TYR A 579 3.28 27.45 10.50
N ASN A 580 3.35 28.75 10.79
CA ASN A 580 2.30 29.72 10.46
C ASN A 580 2.14 29.98 8.96
N GLU A 581 3.13 29.62 8.14
CA GLU A 581 3.12 29.78 6.69
C GLU A 581 2.56 28.53 5.97
N LEU A 582 1.96 27.60 6.71
CA LEU A 582 1.25 26.46 6.15
C LEU A 582 -0.24 26.74 6.04
N ASP A 583 -0.90 26.07 5.09
CA ASP A 583 -2.35 26.14 4.98
C ASP A 583 -3.03 25.44 6.17
N HIS A 584 -3.72 26.23 6.98
CA HIS A 584 -4.49 25.80 8.15
C HIS A 584 -5.99 25.72 7.88
N GLN A 585 -6.42 25.74 6.62
CA GLN A 585 -7.80 25.45 6.25
C GLN A 585 -8.22 24.09 6.83
N ARG A 586 -9.34 24.11 7.55
CA ARG A 586 -9.88 22.95 8.25
C ARG A 586 -11.40 22.88 8.06
N PRO A 587 -11.98 21.67 8.03
CA PRO A 587 -13.43 21.51 8.11
C PRO A 587 -13.97 22.21 9.36
N VAL A 588 -15.20 22.73 9.27
CA VAL A 588 -15.86 23.45 10.39
C VAL A 588 -15.98 22.58 11.65
N SER A 589 -16.05 21.26 11.49
CA SER A 589 -16.13 20.30 12.58
C SER A 589 -14.78 19.96 13.24
N GLN A 590 -13.66 20.45 12.71
CA GLN A 590 -12.32 20.12 13.21
C GLN A 590 -11.73 21.28 14.01
N THR A 591 -11.30 21.00 15.24
CA THR A 591 -10.60 21.97 16.08
C THR A 591 -9.16 22.18 15.61
N GLU A 592 -8.55 23.31 15.98
CA GLU A 592 -7.13 23.57 15.71
C GLU A 592 -6.22 22.51 16.33
N THR A 593 -6.54 22.08 17.54
CA THR A 593 -5.78 21.06 18.27
C THR A 593 -5.81 19.72 17.56
N GLU A 594 -6.96 19.27 17.07
CA GLU A 594 -7.07 18.04 16.27
C GLU A 594 -6.30 18.15 14.95
N TYR A 595 -6.40 19.29 14.27
CA TYR A 595 -5.66 19.55 13.04
C TYR A 595 -4.14 19.46 13.27
N VAL A 596 -3.62 20.18 14.28
CA VAL A 596 -2.19 20.15 14.64
C VAL A 596 -1.75 18.74 15.01
N SER A 597 -2.58 18.00 15.77
CA SER A 597 -2.32 16.61 16.13
C SER A 597 -2.18 15.71 14.89
N GLN A 598 -3.07 15.83 13.91
CA GLN A 598 -3.03 15.05 12.67
C GLN A 598 -1.82 15.45 11.81
N MET A 599 -1.56 16.74 11.65
CA MET A 599 -0.40 17.28 10.92
C MET A 599 0.91 16.72 11.48
N LEU A 600 1.13 16.85 12.79
CA LEU A 600 2.34 16.33 13.45
C LEU A 600 2.45 14.80 13.35
N THR A 601 1.33 14.08 13.30
CA THR A 601 1.34 12.63 13.08
C THR A 601 1.83 12.30 11.68
N LYS A 602 1.40 13.05 10.65
CA LYS A 602 1.90 12.88 9.27
C LYS A 602 3.39 13.17 9.18
N ILE A 603 3.84 14.27 9.79
CA ILE A 603 5.26 14.65 9.83
C ILE A 603 6.10 13.57 10.51
N LYS A 604 5.67 13.09 11.69
CA LYS A 604 6.38 12.05 12.43
C LYS A 604 6.47 10.74 11.65
N ARG A 605 5.36 10.32 11.01
CA ARG A 605 5.36 9.13 10.14
C ARG A 605 6.30 9.29 8.95
N PHE A 606 6.32 10.47 8.33
CA PHE A 606 7.27 10.77 7.26
C PHE A 606 8.71 10.63 7.73
N ALA A 607 9.06 11.23 8.88
CA ALA A 607 10.39 11.17 9.44
C ALA A 607 10.83 9.71 9.62
N GLN A 608 10.03 8.91 10.33
CA GLN A 608 10.30 7.50 10.62
C GLN A 608 10.41 6.64 9.36
N HIS A 609 9.45 6.76 8.44
CA HIS A 609 9.39 5.94 7.23
C HIS A 609 10.56 6.20 6.28
N HIS A 610 11.06 7.44 6.25
CA HIS A 610 12.13 7.84 5.34
C HIS A 610 13.50 7.95 6.01
N SER A 611 13.61 7.64 7.31
CA SER A 611 14.82 7.89 8.10
C SER A 611 15.36 9.30 7.84
N CYS A 612 14.48 10.30 7.87
CA CYS A 612 14.79 11.70 7.58
C CYS A 612 14.46 12.54 8.81
N HIS A 613 15.42 13.27 9.36
CA HIS A 613 15.18 14.11 10.54
C HIS A 613 14.34 15.32 10.14
N VAL A 614 13.34 15.69 10.94
CA VAL A 614 12.51 16.87 10.65
C VAL A 614 12.67 17.92 11.74
N TRP A 615 13.11 19.12 11.36
CA TRP A 615 13.03 20.31 12.20
C TRP A 615 11.78 21.10 11.83
N PHE A 616 10.95 21.37 12.83
CA PHE A 616 9.69 22.06 12.65
C PHE A 616 9.61 23.28 13.57
N VAL A 617 9.59 24.46 12.98
CA VAL A 617 9.64 25.73 13.71
C VAL A 617 8.23 26.20 14.01
N ALA A 618 7.93 26.41 15.30
CA ALA A 618 6.63 26.90 15.74
C ALA A 618 6.80 28.07 16.71
N HIS A 619 6.00 29.13 16.53
CA HIS A 619 6.08 30.33 17.36
C HIS A 619 5.22 30.21 18.62
N PRO A 620 5.66 30.82 19.75
CA PRO A 620 4.81 30.95 20.92
C PRO A 620 3.61 31.85 20.63
N ARG A 621 2.54 31.68 21.43
CA ARG A 621 1.44 32.64 21.52
C ARG A 621 1.98 33.99 21.97
N GLN A 622 1.19 35.05 21.78
CA GLN A 622 1.55 36.36 22.30
C GLN A 622 1.70 36.28 23.84
N LEU A 623 2.92 36.49 24.33
CA LEU A 623 3.24 36.44 25.75
C LEU A 623 2.92 37.81 26.38
N HIS A 624 1.82 37.90 27.11
CA HIS A 624 1.48 39.10 27.88
C HIS A 624 2.42 39.22 29.10
N HIS A 625 3.00 40.39 29.33
CA HIS A 625 3.94 40.66 30.43
C HIS A 625 5.22 39.80 30.41
N TRP A 626 5.79 39.58 29.22
CA TRP A 626 7.04 38.82 29.07
C TRP A 626 8.21 39.52 29.77
N ILE A 627 8.80 38.85 30.76
CA ILE A 627 9.90 39.36 31.60
C ILE A 627 11.30 39.15 31.00
N GLY A 628 11.39 38.75 29.73
CA GLY A 628 12.68 38.48 29.08
C GLY A 628 13.20 37.04 29.22
N ALA A 629 12.47 36.14 29.88
CA ALA A 629 12.87 34.73 30.06
C ALA A 629 12.62 33.85 28.81
N PRO A 630 13.28 32.69 28.64
CA PRO A 630 12.93 31.73 27.58
C PRO A 630 11.47 31.26 27.71
N PRO A 631 10.68 31.17 26.62
CA PRO A 631 9.33 30.64 26.67
C PRO A 631 9.32 29.14 27.01
N ASN A 632 8.23 28.68 27.59
CA ASN A 632 7.96 27.26 27.75
C ASN A 632 7.54 26.65 26.41
N LEU A 633 7.84 25.38 26.16
CA LEU A 633 7.30 24.67 25.00
C LEU A 633 5.76 24.64 24.99
N TYR A 634 5.11 24.72 26.16
CA TYR A 634 3.63 24.77 26.25
C TYR A 634 3.07 26.11 25.78
N ASP A 635 3.92 27.13 25.61
CA ASP A 635 3.53 28.44 25.11
C ASP A 635 3.35 28.46 23.58
N ILE A 636 3.68 27.36 22.87
CA ILE A 636 3.50 27.28 21.41
C ILE A 636 2.03 27.50 21.03
N SER A 637 1.80 28.33 20.01
CA SER A 637 0.45 28.63 19.53
C SER A 637 -0.25 27.40 18.96
N GLY A 638 -1.58 27.37 19.10
CA GLY A 638 -2.43 26.33 18.51
C GLY A 638 -2.64 25.06 19.34
N SER A 639 -1.59 24.41 19.88
CA SER A 639 -1.79 23.12 20.58
C SER A 639 -0.64 22.66 21.48
N ALA A 640 -0.97 21.98 22.59
CA ALA A 640 0.01 21.23 23.39
C ALA A 640 0.57 19.99 22.65
N HIS A 641 -0.03 19.58 21.53
CA HIS A 641 0.43 18.42 20.76
C HIS A 641 1.82 18.58 20.14
N PHE A 642 2.32 19.81 19.98
CA PHE A 642 3.71 20.06 19.57
C PHE A 642 4.68 19.34 20.51
N ILE A 643 4.46 19.44 21.82
CA ILE A 643 5.26 18.72 22.81
C ILE A 643 4.92 17.24 22.80
N ASN A 644 3.63 16.87 22.83
CA ASN A 644 3.25 15.47 23.01
C ASN A 644 3.81 14.57 21.90
N LYS A 645 3.87 15.07 20.66
CA LYS A 645 4.25 14.28 19.48
C LYS A 645 5.72 14.38 19.09
N CYS A 646 6.39 15.49 19.36
CA CYS A 646 7.82 15.60 19.06
C CYS A 646 8.66 14.59 19.84
N ASP A 647 9.85 14.32 19.34
CA ASP A 647 10.88 13.53 20.02
C ASP A 647 11.78 14.47 20.82
N ASN A 648 12.16 15.60 20.21
CA ASN A 648 12.96 16.65 20.84
C ASN A 648 12.23 18.01 20.83
N GLY A 649 12.47 18.81 21.86
CA GLY A 649 11.91 20.16 21.99
C GLY A 649 12.98 21.15 22.42
N ILE A 650 13.25 22.13 21.58
CA ILE A 650 14.34 23.11 21.77
C ILE A 650 13.75 24.52 21.76
N VAL A 651 14.18 25.34 22.72
CA VAL A 651 13.87 26.77 22.78
C VAL A 651 15.15 27.56 22.50
N ILE A 652 15.12 28.43 21.49
CA ILE A 652 16.21 29.37 21.22
C ILE A 652 15.89 30.68 21.90
N HIS A 653 16.78 31.09 22.81
CA HIS A 653 16.65 32.32 23.56
C HIS A 653 17.91 33.17 23.42
N ARG A 654 17.71 34.48 23.37
CA ARG A 654 18.78 35.46 23.22
C ARG A 654 18.55 36.57 24.21
N ASN A 655 19.62 36.94 24.92
CA ASN A 655 19.59 38.10 25.79
C ASN A 655 19.41 39.38 24.98
N ARG A 656 18.48 40.23 25.41
CA ARG A 656 18.18 41.53 24.80
C ARG A 656 18.58 42.71 25.66
N ASP A 657 18.92 42.45 26.92
CA ASP A 657 19.28 43.45 27.89
C ASP A 657 20.80 43.43 28.07
N PRO A 658 21.53 44.45 27.58
CA PRO A 658 22.98 44.55 27.75
C PRO A 658 23.41 44.52 29.23
N GLU A 659 22.56 44.98 30.15
CA GLU A 659 22.83 44.98 31.59
C GLU A 659 22.70 43.58 32.21
N ALA A 660 21.92 42.69 31.58
CA ALA A 660 21.73 41.31 32.03
C ALA A 660 22.82 40.34 31.53
N GLY A 661 23.68 40.76 30.59
CA GLY A 661 24.78 39.95 30.07
C GLY A 661 25.08 40.19 28.58
N PRO A 662 26.00 39.41 27.98
CA PRO A 662 26.40 39.58 26.58
C PRO A 662 25.23 39.39 25.60
N VAL A 663 25.04 40.33 24.68
CA VAL A 663 23.91 40.36 23.72
C VAL A 663 24.13 39.42 22.53
N ASP A 664 25.36 38.96 22.34
CA ASP A 664 25.78 37.94 21.38
C ASP A 664 25.68 36.51 21.96
N LEU A 665 25.40 36.37 23.26
CA LEU A 665 25.15 35.08 23.89
C LEU A 665 23.77 34.55 23.51
N VAL A 666 23.74 33.30 23.02
CA VAL A 666 22.52 32.57 22.67
C VAL A 666 22.40 31.35 23.55
N GLN A 667 21.28 31.25 24.25
CA GLN A 667 20.92 30.12 25.10
C GLN A 667 20.08 29.13 24.28
N VAL A 668 20.59 27.92 24.13
CA VAL A 668 19.90 26.78 23.51
C VAL A 668 19.34 25.92 24.63
N CYS A 669 18.03 26.04 24.83
CA CYS A 669 17.30 25.40 25.90
C CYS A 669 16.71 24.07 25.40
N VAL A 670 17.37 22.94 25.68
CA VAL A 670 16.84 21.61 25.37
C VAL A 670 15.83 21.26 26.48
N ARG A 671 14.55 21.23 26.14
CA ARG A 671 13.43 21.08 27.10
C ARG A 671 12.75 19.72 27.03
N LYS A 672 13.00 18.95 25.97
CA LYS A 672 12.54 17.58 25.84
C LYS A 672 13.50 16.77 24.98
N VAL A 673 13.81 15.56 25.43
CA VAL A 673 14.50 14.51 24.68
C VAL A 673 13.80 13.19 24.98
N ARG A 674 13.19 12.53 23.98
CA ARG A 674 12.52 11.23 24.15
C ARG A 674 13.52 10.08 24.14
N ASN A 675 14.53 10.16 23.27
CA ASN A 675 15.52 9.13 23.11
C ASN A 675 16.68 9.36 24.10
N LYS A 676 16.71 8.58 25.18
CA LYS A 676 17.70 8.71 26.25
C LYS A 676 19.15 8.45 25.82
N VAL A 677 19.35 7.83 24.65
CA VAL A 677 20.69 7.48 24.16
C VAL A 677 21.39 8.70 23.56
N VAL A 678 20.63 9.67 23.04
CA VAL A 678 21.15 10.74 22.17
C VAL A 678 21.23 12.11 22.84
N GLY A 679 20.76 12.26 24.08
CA GLY A 679 20.80 13.54 24.77
C GLY A 679 20.07 13.61 26.11
N ASN A 680 20.13 14.79 26.72
CA ASN A 680 19.56 15.14 28.02
C ASN A 680 18.89 16.53 27.98
N ILE A 681 17.97 16.78 28.91
CA ILE A 681 17.38 18.12 29.10
C ILE A 681 18.41 19.02 29.78
N GLY A 682 18.53 20.27 29.33
CA GLY A 682 19.47 21.23 29.89
C GLY A 682 19.59 22.49 29.06
N ASP A 683 20.57 23.33 29.43
CA ASP A 683 20.89 24.58 28.75
C ASP A 683 22.31 24.55 28.23
N ALA A 684 22.46 24.81 26.93
CA ALA A 684 23.73 25.12 26.31
C ALA A 684 23.79 26.62 25.98
N PHE A 685 25.01 27.15 25.95
CA PHE A 685 25.27 28.55 25.66
C PHE A 685 26.31 28.63 24.54
N LEU A 686 26.02 29.45 23.54
CA LEU A 686 26.87 29.64 22.37
C LEU A 686 27.05 31.15 22.13
N SER A 687 28.20 31.55 21.61
CA SER A 687 28.42 32.93 21.14
C SER A 687 28.09 33.04 19.66
N TYR A 688 27.35 34.08 19.28
CA TYR A 688 26.93 34.32 17.90
C TYR A 688 27.81 35.37 17.22
N ASP A 689 28.55 34.97 16.19
CA ASP A 689 29.28 35.89 15.32
C ASP A 689 28.32 36.52 14.30
N ARG A 690 28.01 37.80 14.50
CA ARG A 690 27.13 38.55 13.61
C ARG A 690 27.69 38.73 12.19
N VAL A 691 29.00 38.66 11.99
CA VAL A 691 29.65 38.88 10.70
C VAL A 691 29.48 37.68 9.78
N THR A 692 29.69 36.48 10.32
CA THR A 692 29.65 35.22 9.57
C THR A 692 28.36 34.42 9.78
N GLY A 693 27.59 34.73 10.82
CA GLY A 693 26.40 33.98 11.22
C GLY A 693 26.72 32.66 11.93
N VAL A 694 27.98 32.40 12.27
CA VAL A 694 28.44 31.17 12.93
C VAL A 694 28.22 31.26 14.43
N TYR A 695 27.96 30.11 15.06
CA TYR A 695 27.87 29.95 16.50
C TYR A 695 29.10 29.20 17.02
N ASN A 696 29.71 29.68 18.11
CA ASN A 696 30.90 29.06 18.70
C ASN A 696 30.63 28.60 20.14
N ASP A 697 31.30 27.52 20.54
CA ASP A 697 31.35 27.10 21.95
C ASP A 697 32.00 28.22 22.79
N ILE A 698 31.44 28.46 23.98
CA ILE A 698 32.04 29.36 24.97
C ILE A 698 32.86 28.56 25.99
N ASP A 699 33.99 29.12 26.40
CA ASP A 699 34.75 28.57 27.52
C ASP A 699 34.03 28.85 28.85
N GLU A 700 34.12 27.91 29.82
CA GLU A 700 33.37 27.98 31.08
C GLU A 700 33.61 29.26 31.90
N SER A 701 34.73 29.96 31.67
CA SER A 701 35.03 31.25 32.29
C SER A 701 34.14 32.41 31.82
N GLN A 702 33.45 32.28 30.69
CA GLN A 702 32.57 33.30 30.10
C GLN A 702 31.08 33.12 30.45
N LYS A 703 30.74 32.10 31.26
CA LYS A 703 29.36 31.80 31.69
C LYS A 703 28.85 32.67 32.85
N LYS A 704 29.69 33.53 33.44
CA LYS A 704 29.37 34.35 34.62
C LYS A 704 28.92 35.74 34.28
#